data_AF-A0A0F9J8S2-F1
#
_entry.id   AF-A0A0F9J8S2-F1
#
_cell.length_a   1.000
_cell.length_b   1.000
_cell.length_c   1.000
_cell.angle_alpha   90.00
_cell.angle_beta   90.00
_cell.angle_gamma   90.00
#
_symmetry.space_group_name_H-M   'P 1'
#
loop_
_entity.id
_entity.type
_entity.pdbx_description
1 polymer ?
#
loop_
_entity_poly.entity_id
_entity_poly.type
_entity_poly.pdbx_seq_one_letter_code
_entity_poly.pdbx_strand_id
1 'polypeptide(L)'
;DEFKMSFDLLLQYLSKSKESLGFVIKTLTDRYNFKPDDMRYGYYVQDYVVDTLVERIENGDNYLFSRVFIVLAKSFLKVEHSEHKWGRGNTITMVTYRLSPDEYLTPIRQKIFKNLTTLMLLPDYEQLIEDIIQDLISRLRVEGKEMAEADLPFITEFFISNLDPKNTLHCLVMQDLCEHLDALEIKFPSKWHVDFNNSTIELSNLLLEDRHEMRMLDMGYEEYNQYRHQCFVDYFSDTTVEKFSEFMSQCVSLQNSLSGRERDYSLKVGIEMSLKAIAENHHDQIKEIVSIYFDYDNIFNIHPGSLIFNLFRALRSSEVWELIDSKSYRWKKNWRSFYFSMLPEEDINEDETHSLLTHLNETPSNELPTWLDFLSKYQAIDKEIYVKVVRLLVEKSEEDKNYAASLRQLFNKGYELFGNWFEVFKSDTQLVFSAYLAALKNERYCDYKGEALALLTEEEPSFMIKIVDCIYENERYPDEHTSMPELFFLWERDNYLDAVEQYGKYVYTKELNSYGFGGNIFTKLFSKEKGGSEPDELMVKKQGFIRHTVRNNIDDIGYICFIFKAANCMGQSFRRELLGIFLQHNKKIDDFKKLEYEPTTRSWSGSQVPTLEKEKNYLITLLSLLNSVDLLEHRSNIEKRIEYKLKYIESEKKRDFLESRQ
;
A
#
# COMPACT_ATOMS: atom_id res chain seq x y z
N ASP A 1 -32.73 32.00 -5.79
CA ASP A 1 -32.78 32.39 -7.21
C ASP A 1 -31.40 32.43 -7.88
N GLU A 2 -30.41 33.15 -7.33
CA GLU A 2 -29.07 33.23 -7.91
C GLU A 2 -28.37 31.87 -8.05
N PHE A 3 -28.43 31.01 -7.02
CA PHE A 3 -27.88 29.65 -7.07
C PHE A 3 -28.49 28.81 -8.21
N LYS A 4 -29.83 28.79 -8.31
CA LYS A 4 -30.54 28.02 -9.34
C LYS A 4 -30.13 28.45 -10.74
N MET A 5 -30.14 29.76 -11.00
CA MET A 5 -29.69 30.32 -12.28
C MET A 5 -28.22 29.98 -12.58
N SER A 6 -27.34 30.08 -11.58
CA SER A 6 -25.93 29.72 -11.73
C SER A 6 -25.75 28.23 -12.05
N PHE A 7 -26.53 27.35 -11.42
CA PHE A 7 -26.46 25.92 -11.65
C PHE A 7 -26.98 25.54 -13.04
N ASP A 8 -28.11 26.11 -13.45
CA ASP A 8 -28.67 25.88 -14.79
C ASP A 8 -27.70 26.35 -15.89
N LEU A 9 -27.03 27.49 -15.68
CA LEU A 9 -25.98 27.98 -16.58
C LEU A 9 -24.75 27.06 -16.59
N LEU A 10 -24.37 26.49 -15.45
CA LEU A 10 -23.28 25.50 -15.36
C LEU A 10 -23.59 24.26 -16.21
N LEU A 11 -24.81 23.73 -16.13
CA LEU A 11 -25.23 22.58 -16.93
C LEU A 11 -25.31 22.92 -18.43
N GLN A 12 -25.81 24.10 -18.79
CA GLN A 12 -25.81 24.57 -20.19
C GLN A 12 -24.39 24.75 -20.73
N TYR A 13 -23.47 25.24 -19.91
CA TYR A 13 -22.06 25.36 -20.26
C TYR A 13 -21.43 23.98 -20.49
N LEU A 14 -21.74 23.01 -19.61
CA LEU A 14 -21.30 21.63 -19.77
C LEU A 14 -21.76 21.01 -21.10
N SER A 15 -23.02 21.21 -21.48
CA SER A 15 -23.56 20.70 -22.75
C SER A 15 -22.84 21.28 -23.99
N LYS A 16 -22.18 22.43 -23.85
CA LYS A 16 -21.50 23.13 -24.95
C LYS A 16 -19.98 22.93 -24.96
N SER A 17 -19.38 22.48 -23.85
CA SER A 17 -17.92 22.35 -23.72
C SER A 17 -17.51 21.09 -22.98
N LYS A 18 -16.90 20.15 -23.71
CA LYS A 18 -16.33 18.91 -23.12
C LYS A 18 -15.19 19.20 -22.15
N GLU A 19 -14.42 20.27 -22.39
CA GLU A 19 -13.29 20.67 -21.53
C GLU A 19 -13.73 21.05 -20.11
N SER A 20 -15.00 21.44 -19.95
CA SER A 20 -15.56 21.81 -18.65
C SER A 20 -15.92 20.62 -17.75
N LEU A 21 -15.97 19.39 -18.28
CA LEU A 21 -16.48 18.21 -17.58
C LEU A 21 -15.77 17.97 -16.24
N GLY A 22 -14.43 18.00 -16.22
CA GLY A 22 -13.67 17.78 -14.99
C GLY A 22 -13.94 18.84 -13.92
N PHE A 23 -14.11 20.10 -14.32
CA PHE A 23 -14.45 21.19 -13.41
C PHE A 23 -15.88 21.06 -12.86
N VAL A 24 -16.84 20.66 -13.71
CA VAL A 24 -18.23 20.47 -13.29
C VAL A 24 -18.34 19.28 -12.33
N ILE A 25 -17.71 18.14 -12.65
CA ILE A 25 -17.67 16.98 -11.75
C ILE A 25 -17.10 17.39 -10.39
N LYS A 26 -15.93 18.05 -10.37
CA LYS A 26 -15.33 18.54 -9.12
C LYS A 26 -16.25 19.49 -8.35
N THR A 27 -16.96 20.36 -9.06
CA THR A 27 -17.91 21.29 -8.42
C THR A 27 -19.07 20.52 -7.78
N LEU A 28 -19.62 19.51 -8.45
CA LEU A 28 -20.68 18.66 -7.93
C LEU A 28 -20.24 17.83 -6.72
N THR A 29 -19.06 17.20 -6.78
CA THR A 29 -18.58 16.27 -5.74
C THR A 29 -17.90 16.96 -4.55
N ASP A 30 -17.46 18.22 -4.70
CA ASP A 30 -16.75 18.94 -3.63
C ASP A 30 -17.55 20.12 -3.08
N ARG A 31 -18.10 20.97 -3.97
CA ARG A 31 -18.76 22.23 -3.57
C ARG A 31 -20.24 22.04 -3.26
N TYR A 32 -20.96 21.29 -4.09
CA TYR A 32 -22.39 21.02 -3.91
C TYR A 32 -22.66 19.73 -3.14
N ASN A 33 -21.62 19.01 -2.75
CA ASN A 33 -21.75 17.88 -1.83
C ASN A 33 -22.15 18.36 -0.43
N PHE A 34 -22.66 17.45 0.40
CA PHE A 34 -23.15 17.75 1.74
C PHE A 34 -22.09 18.45 2.58
N LYS A 35 -22.47 19.45 3.37
CA LYS A 35 -21.64 20.21 4.32
C LYS A 35 -22.20 20.12 5.74
N PRO A 36 -21.37 20.35 6.78
CA PRO A 36 -21.81 20.26 8.17
C PRO A 36 -23.06 21.09 8.51
N ASP A 37 -23.21 22.26 7.88
CA ASP A 37 -24.30 23.20 8.15
C ASP A 37 -25.53 23.01 7.24
N ASP A 38 -25.48 22.15 6.22
CA ASP A 38 -26.54 22.06 5.20
C ASP A 38 -27.86 21.54 5.78
N MET A 39 -27.80 20.71 6.82
CA MET A 39 -28.99 20.23 7.55
C MET A 39 -29.85 21.40 8.06
N ARG A 40 -29.21 22.53 8.46
CA ARG A 40 -29.92 23.73 8.94
C ARG A 40 -30.80 24.38 7.86
N TYR A 41 -30.53 24.07 6.60
CA TYR A 41 -31.25 24.55 5.43
C TYR A 41 -32.01 23.43 4.71
N GLY A 42 -32.17 22.27 5.34
CA GLY A 42 -32.85 21.10 4.77
C GLY A 42 -32.20 20.59 3.49
N TYR A 43 -30.87 20.72 3.35
CA TYR A 43 -30.10 20.30 2.17
C TYR A 43 -30.63 20.86 0.84
N TYR A 44 -31.14 22.09 0.87
CA TYR A 44 -31.77 22.74 -0.29
C TYR A 44 -30.93 22.71 -1.58
N VAL A 45 -29.61 22.87 -1.46
CA VAL A 45 -28.68 22.83 -2.60
C VAL A 45 -28.65 21.42 -3.19
N GLN A 46 -28.51 20.40 -2.35
CA GLN A 46 -28.41 19.00 -2.77
C GLN A 46 -29.71 18.52 -3.40
N ASP A 47 -30.86 18.85 -2.81
CA ASP A 47 -32.18 18.50 -3.35
C ASP A 47 -32.38 19.10 -4.76
N TYR A 48 -32.09 20.40 -4.93
CA TYR A 48 -32.21 21.07 -6.22
C TYR A 48 -31.26 20.50 -7.28
N VAL A 49 -30.01 20.19 -6.90
CA VAL A 49 -29.02 19.58 -7.81
C VAL A 49 -29.50 18.22 -8.29
N VAL A 50 -30.01 17.38 -7.39
CA VAL A 50 -30.54 16.05 -7.73
C VAL A 50 -31.75 16.19 -8.64
N ASP A 51 -32.73 17.03 -8.31
CA ASP A 51 -33.94 17.23 -9.12
C ASP A 51 -33.60 17.70 -10.54
N THR A 52 -32.74 18.72 -10.64
CA THR A 52 -32.36 19.28 -11.95
C THR A 52 -31.62 18.24 -12.79
N LEU A 53 -30.74 17.44 -12.20
CA LEU A 53 -30.04 16.40 -12.95
C LEU A 53 -30.97 15.25 -13.35
N VAL A 54 -31.88 14.83 -12.48
CA VAL A 54 -32.92 13.83 -12.78
C VAL A 54 -33.79 14.27 -13.94
N GLU A 55 -34.19 15.54 -14.01
CA GLU A 55 -34.93 16.06 -15.17
C GLU A 55 -34.11 15.97 -16.48
N ARG A 56 -32.79 16.14 -16.38
CA ARG A 56 -31.87 16.16 -17.52
C ARG A 56 -31.42 14.80 -18.01
N ILE A 57 -31.56 13.73 -17.22
CA ILE A 57 -31.18 12.37 -17.68
C ILE A 57 -32.12 11.88 -18.79
N GLU A 58 -33.36 12.41 -18.86
CA GLU A 58 -34.36 12.04 -19.87
C GLU A 58 -34.56 10.51 -19.94
N ASN A 59 -34.73 9.86 -18.77
CA ASN A 59 -34.81 8.39 -18.63
C ASN A 59 -33.63 7.61 -19.24
N GLY A 60 -32.46 8.24 -19.38
CA GLY A 60 -31.26 7.62 -19.92
C GLY A 60 -30.92 8.04 -21.35
N ASP A 61 -31.84 8.69 -22.07
CA ASP A 61 -31.62 9.19 -23.44
C ASP A 61 -30.48 10.22 -23.49
N ASN A 62 -30.29 10.97 -22.41
CA ASN A 62 -29.23 11.96 -22.33
C ASN A 62 -27.94 11.36 -21.73
N TYR A 63 -27.10 10.78 -22.58
CA TYR A 63 -25.86 10.12 -22.14
C TYR A 63 -24.97 10.95 -21.22
N LEU A 64 -24.77 12.25 -21.54
CA LEU A 64 -23.91 13.12 -20.74
C LEU A 64 -24.46 13.30 -19.32
N PHE A 65 -25.75 13.64 -19.19
CA PHE A 65 -26.34 13.90 -17.88
C PHE A 65 -26.61 12.61 -17.09
N SER A 66 -26.90 11.49 -17.75
CA SER A 66 -26.95 10.16 -17.11
C SER A 66 -25.60 9.83 -16.44
N ARG A 67 -24.48 10.02 -17.16
CA ARG A 67 -23.13 9.79 -16.62
C ARG A 67 -22.78 10.76 -15.49
N VAL A 68 -23.15 12.04 -15.61
CA VAL A 68 -22.93 13.04 -14.54
C VAL A 68 -23.73 12.71 -13.29
N PHE A 69 -24.98 12.30 -13.45
CA PHE A 69 -25.85 11.88 -12.36
C PHE A 69 -25.29 10.65 -11.63
N ILE A 70 -24.81 9.63 -12.36
CA ILE A 70 -24.16 8.44 -11.79
C ILE A 70 -22.96 8.83 -10.90
N VAL A 71 -22.11 9.76 -11.36
CA VAL A 71 -20.97 10.25 -10.57
C VAL A 71 -21.42 11.01 -9.32
N LEU A 72 -22.44 11.86 -9.44
CA LEU A 72 -23.03 12.56 -8.29
C LEU A 72 -23.59 11.57 -7.27
N ALA A 73 -24.39 10.61 -7.72
CA ALA A 73 -25.06 9.63 -6.89
C ALA A 73 -24.05 8.83 -6.04
N LYS A 74 -22.94 8.39 -6.65
CA LYS A 74 -21.85 7.73 -5.92
C LYS A 74 -21.30 8.59 -4.77
N SER A 75 -21.24 9.90 -4.94
CA SER A 75 -20.78 10.83 -3.89
C SER A 75 -21.85 11.08 -2.83
N PHE A 76 -23.11 11.24 -3.25
CA PHE A 76 -24.22 11.63 -2.38
C PHE A 76 -24.77 10.47 -1.54
N LEU A 77 -24.57 9.22 -1.98
CA LEU A 77 -24.95 8.05 -1.21
C LEU A 77 -24.01 7.75 -0.03
N LYS A 78 -22.85 8.43 0.08
CA LYS A 78 -21.94 8.29 1.23
C LYS A 78 -22.54 8.87 2.50
N VAL A 79 -22.26 8.23 3.63
CA VAL A 79 -22.68 8.70 4.96
C VAL A 79 -21.61 9.55 5.62
N GLU A 80 -20.34 9.16 5.52
CA GLU A 80 -19.22 9.91 6.07
C GLU A 80 -18.60 10.84 5.02
N HIS A 81 -18.41 12.10 5.40
CA HIS A 81 -17.85 13.16 4.54
C HIS A 81 -16.71 13.87 5.25
N SER A 82 -15.79 14.42 4.46
CA SER A 82 -14.65 15.20 4.96
C SER A 82 -14.47 16.50 4.20
N GLU A 83 -14.12 17.57 4.92
CA GLU A 83 -13.82 18.88 4.34
C GLU A 83 -12.47 19.42 4.81
N HIS A 84 -11.75 20.07 3.90
CA HIS A 84 -10.50 20.77 4.18
C HIS A 84 -10.69 22.29 4.09
N LYS A 85 -10.34 23.01 5.16
CA LYS A 85 -10.42 24.47 5.23
C LYS A 85 -9.03 25.07 5.35
N TRP A 86 -8.70 26.00 4.46
CA TRP A 86 -7.50 26.82 4.58
C TRP A 86 -7.74 27.89 5.65
N GLY A 87 -6.97 27.81 6.73
CA GLY A 87 -6.97 28.78 7.81
C GLY A 87 -5.95 29.90 7.60
N ARG A 88 -6.00 30.90 8.48
CA ARG A 88 -4.97 31.95 8.56
C ARG A 88 -3.64 31.34 9.04
N GLY A 89 -2.52 31.86 8.54
CA GLY A 89 -1.19 31.46 9.01
C GLY A 89 -0.70 30.09 8.52
N ASN A 90 -1.02 29.70 7.28
CA ASN A 90 -0.64 28.41 6.68
C ASN A 90 -1.15 27.18 7.45
N THR A 91 -2.34 27.29 8.07
CA THR A 91 -2.99 26.18 8.75
C THR A 91 -4.00 25.50 7.82
N ILE A 92 -4.07 24.17 7.86
CA ILE A 92 -5.09 23.38 7.16
C ILE A 92 -5.92 22.67 8.22
N THR A 93 -7.22 22.93 8.26
CA THR A 93 -8.16 22.23 9.14
C THR A 93 -8.86 21.13 8.35
N MET A 94 -8.92 19.93 8.90
CA MET A 94 -9.65 18.79 8.33
C MET A 94 -10.81 18.45 9.26
N VAL A 95 -12.03 18.41 8.72
CA VAL A 95 -13.26 18.10 9.47
C VAL A 95 -13.91 16.87 8.86
N THR A 96 -14.21 15.87 9.68
CA THR A 96 -14.97 14.66 9.28
C THR A 96 -16.30 14.66 10.02
N TYR A 97 -17.39 14.38 9.31
CA TYR A 97 -18.76 14.34 9.85
C TYR A 97 -19.58 13.24 9.17
N ARG A 98 -20.65 12.81 9.82
CA ARG A 98 -21.57 11.78 9.31
C ARG A 98 -22.97 12.36 9.15
N LEU A 99 -23.65 11.95 8.10
CA LEU A 99 -25.05 12.25 7.87
C LEU A 99 -25.93 11.27 8.67
N SER A 100 -27.04 11.77 9.20
CA SER A 100 -28.07 10.95 9.84
C SER A 100 -29.36 11.02 9.02
N PRO A 101 -30.19 9.96 8.98
CA PRO A 101 -31.49 10.02 8.33
C PRO A 101 -32.36 11.10 8.96
N ASP A 102 -32.96 11.94 8.12
CA ASP A 102 -33.92 12.97 8.53
C ASP A 102 -34.99 13.19 7.43
N GLU A 103 -35.97 14.04 7.71
CA GLU A 103 -37.11 14.31 6.82
C GLU A 103 -36.72 14.97 5.49
N TYR A 104 -35.53 15.57 5.39
CA TYR A 104 -35.02 16.25 4.20
C TYR A 104 -34.04 15.38 3.42
N LEU A 105 -33.17 14.64 4.10
CA LEU A 105 -32.16 13.78 3.46
C LEU A 105 -32.78 12.53 2.84
N THR A 106 -33.73 11.90 3.54
CA THR A 106 -34.33 10.61 3.11
C THR A 106 -34.99 10.72 1.72
N PRO A 107 -35.78 11.76 1.39
CA PRO A 107 -36.31 11.96 0.04
C PRO A 107 -35.24 12.11 -1.04
N ILE A 108 -34.12 12.80 -0.75
CA ILE A 108 -33.02 12.96 -1.71
C ILE A 108 -32.42 11.59 -2.05
N ARG A 109 -32.15 10.76 -1.04
CA ARG A 109 -31.61 9.41 -1.23
C ARG A 109 -32.58 8.53 -2.02
N GLN A 110 -33.88 8.56 -1.69
CA GLN A 110 -34.92 7.83 -2.44
C GLN A 110 -34.93 8.20 -3.93
N LYS A 111 -34.87 9.50 -4.26
CA LYS A 111 -34.78 9.97 -5.66
C LYS A 111 -33.55 9.42 -6.35
N ILE A 112 -32.41 9.38 -5.65
CA ILE A 112 -31.17 8.84 -6.20
C ILE A 112 -31.32 7.34 -6.53
N PHE A 113 -31.77 6.52 -5.58
CA PHE A 113 -31.98 5.08 -5.80
C PHE A 113 -32.92 4.80 -6.97
N LYS A 114 -34.07 5.45 -7.00
CA LYS A 114 -35.07 5.26 -8.07
C LYS A 114 -34.51 5.53 -9.47
N ASN A 115 -33.77 6.62 -9.63
CA ASN A 115 -33.23 7.01 -10.93
C ASN A 115 -31.98 6.19 -11.32
N LEU A 116 -31.15 5.78 -10.35
CA LEU A 116 -30.10 4.79 -10.62
C LEU A 116 -30.69 3.49 -11.13
N THR A 117 -31.71 2.93 -10.48
CA THR A 117 -32.38 1.72 -10.97
C THR A 117 -32.93 1.88 -12.38
N THR A 118 -33.52 3.04 -12.70
CA THR A 118 -34.07 3.30 -14.05
C THR A 118 -32.96 3.24 -15.11
N LEU A 119 -31.78 3.80 -14.80
CA LEU A 119 -30.61 3.73 -15.68
C LEU A 119 -30.01 2.32 -15.73
N MET A 120 -30.08 1.54 -14.66
CA MET A 120 -29.55 0.18 -14.59
C MET A 120 -30.21 -0.77 -15.60
N LEU A 121 -31.47 -0.53 -15.93
CA LEU A 121 -32.21 -1.31 -16.95
C LEU A 121 -31.73 -1.05 -18.39
N LEU A 122 -30.78 -0.14 -18.58
CA LEU A 122 -30.22 0.20 -19.88
C LEU A 122 -28.78 -0.38 -19.99
N PRO A 123 -28.46 -1.13 -21.06
CA PRO A 123 -27.14 -1.77 -21.22
C PRO A 123 -25.95 -0.83 -21.14
N ASP A 124 -26.11 0.44 -21.55
CA ASP A 124 -25.04 1.44 -21.54
C ASP A 124 -24.60 1.86 -20.13
N TYR A 125 -25.41 1.60 -19.10
CA TYR A 125 -25.18 2.04 -17.73
C TYR A 125 -25.18 0.91 -16.68
N GLU A 126 -25.71 -0.27 -17.02
CA GLU A 126 -25.85 -1.45 -16.13
C GLU A 126 -24.61 -1.67 -15.25
N GLN A 127 -23.46 -1.96 -15.86
CA GLN A 127 -22.20 -2.23 -15.15
C GLN A 127 -21.77 -1.09 -14.21
N LEU A 128 -21.93 0.17 -14.63
CA LEU A 128 -21.51 1.32 -13.81
C LEU A 128 -22.36 1.45 -12.54
N ILE A 129 -23.61 0.99 -12.60
CA ILE A 129 -24.56 1.09 -11.50
C ILE A 129 -24.39 -0.11 -10.57
N GLU A 130 -24.16 -1.30 -11.12
CA GLU A 130 -23.74 -2.48 -10.35
C GLU A 130 -22.50 -2.18 -9.51
N ASP A 131 -21.48 -1.54 -10.09
CA ASP A 131 -20.26 -1.12 -9.36
C ASP A 131 -20.57 -0.15 -8.20
N ILE A 132 -21.51 0.79 -8.38
CA ILE A 132 -21.92 1.72 -7.32
C ILE A 132 -22.64 0.99 -6.21
N ILE A 133 -23.46 0.01 -6.53
CA ILE A 133 -24.28 -0.70 -5.56
C ILE A 133 -23.43 -1.69 -4.77
N GLN A 134 -22.46 -2.35 -5.40
CA GLN A 134 -21.41 -3.07 -4.71
C GLN A 134 -20.65 -2.19 -3.72
N ASP A 135 -20.19 -1.00 -4.15
CA ASP A 135 -19.51 -0.05 -3.28
C ASP A 135 -20.39 0.39 -2.11
N LEU A 136 -21.68 0.65 -2.35
CA LEU A 136 -22.65 0.99 -1.31
C LEU A 136 -22.81 -0.14 -0.29
N ILE A 137 -23.05 -1.36 -0.76
CA ILE A 137 -23.28 -2.52 0.10
C ILE A 137 -22.02 -2.85 0.90
N SER A 138 -20.83 -2.76 0.30
CA SER A 138 -19.55 -2.97 0.99
C SER A 138 -19.32 -2.00 2.16
N ARG A 139 -19.90 -0.79 2.10
CA ARG A 139 -19.79 0.25 3.13
C ARG A 139 -20.86 0.17 4.21
N LEU A 140 -21.90 -0.64 4.01
CA LEU A 140 -23.11 -0.66 4.85
C LEU A 140 -22.79 -0.88 6.35
N ARG A 141 -21.85 -1.79 6.67
CA ARG A 141 -21.41 -2.04 8.06
C ARG A 141 -20.69 -0.84 8.71
N VAL A 142 -19.93 -0.06 7.94
CA VAL A 142 -19.08 1.04 8.45
C VAL A 142 -19.86 2.35 8.58
N GLU A 143 -20.82 2.55 7.68
CA GLU A 143 -21.63 3.76 7.59
C GLU A 143 -22.71 3.87 8.67
N GLY A 144 -23.06 2.74 9.29
CA GLY A 144 -23.86 2.69 10.51
C GLY A 144 -25.30 2.23 10.28
N LYS A 145 -25.87 1.63 11.33
CA LYS A 145 -27.18 0.97 11.31
C LYS A 145 -28.33 1.88 10.90
N GLU A 146 -28.35 3.12 11.39
CA GLU A 146 -29.47 4.06 11.16
C GLU A 146 -29.70 4.35 9.67
N MET A 147 -28.63 4.64 8.90
CA MET A 147 -28.76 4.90 7.47
C MET A 147 -29.08 3.62 6.70
N ALA A 148 -28.49 2.48 7.07
CA ALA A 148 -28.78 1.20 6.45
C ALA A 148 -30.28 0.82 6.59
N GLU A 149 -30.86 1.03 7.77
CA GLU A 149 -32.30 0.83 8.00
C GLU A 149 -33.17 1.79 7.19
N ALA A 150 -32.74 3.05 7.05
CA ALA A 150 -33.46 4.07 6.26
C ALA A 150 -33.41 3.79 4.75
N ASP A 151 -32.29 3.28 4.23
CA ASP A 151 -32.11 2.98 2.81
C ASP A 151 -32.68 1.62 2.38
N LEU A 152 -32.78 0.65 3.30
CA LEU A 152 -33.21 -0.71 3.00
C LEU A 152 -34.56 -0.79 2.26
N PRO A 153 -35.60 0.00 2.56
CA PRO A 153 -36.83 0.03 1.77
C PRO A 153 -36.58 0.40 0.30
N PHE A 154 -35.71 1.37 0.03
CA PHE A 154 -35.38 1.82 -1.33
C PHE A 154 -34.55 0.79 -2.08
N ILE A 155 -33.58 0.17 -1.40
CA ILE A 155 -32.80 -0.95 -1.95
C ILE A 155 -33.73 -2.11 -2.31
N THR A 156 -34.68 -2.43 -1.42
CA THR A 156 -35.63 -3.52 -1.65
C THR A 156 -36.57 -3.22 -2.83
N GLU A 157 -37.19 -2.04 -2.83
CA GLU A 157 -38.16 -1.66 -3.85
C GLU A 157 -37.51 -1.50 -5.23
N PHE A 158 -36.43 -0.71 -5.30
CA PHE A 158 -35.86 -0.32 -6.59
C PHE A 158 -34.75 -1.25 -7.06
N PHE A 159 -33.93 -1.83 -6.18
CA PHE A 159 -32.79 -2.62 -6.64
C PHE A 159 -33.10 -4.12 -6.68
N ILE A 160 -33.41 -4.73 -5.54
CA ILE A 160 -33.55 -6.19 -5.40
C ILE A 160 -34.62 -6.75 -6.35
N SER A 161 -35.70 -6.01 -6.58
CA SER A 161 -36.79 -6.40 -7.49
C SER A 161 -36.36 -6.55 -8.96
N ASN A 162 -35.20 -5.99 -9.35
CA ASN A 162 -34.67 -6.04 -10.71
C ASN A 162 -33.49 -7.01 -10.86
N LEU A 163 -33.11 -7.74 -9.81
CA LEU A 163 -32.00 -8.68 -9.85
C LEU A 163 -32.43 -10.03 -10.44
N ASP A 164 -31.51 -10.62 -11.21
CA ASP A 164 -31.60 -11.97 -11.77
C ASP A 164 -30.83 -13.01 -10.93
N PRO A 165 -31.52 -13.98 -10.29
CA PRO A 165 -30.94 -15.14 -9.61
C PRO A 165 -29.95 -16.01 -10.39
N LYS A 166 -29.94 -15.90 -11.73
CA LYS A 166 -29.00 -16.65 -12.58
C LYS A 166 -27.71 -15.88 -12.85
N ASN A 167 -27.72 -14.57 -12.62
CA ASN A 167 -26.54 -13.74 -12.77
C ASN A 167 -25.66 -13.89 -11.51
N THR A 168 -24.41 -14.33 -11.72
CA THR A 168 -23.45 -14.57 -10.63
C THR A 168 -23.17 -13.30 -9.83
N LEU A 169 -23.08 -12.14 -10.49
CA LEU A 169 -22.85 -10.84 -9.85
C LEU A 169 -23.98 -10.47 -8.90
N HIS A 170 -25.22 -10.60 -9.37
CA HIS A 170 -26.41 -10.30 -8.58
C HIS A 170 -26.51 -11.18 -7.33
N CYS A 171 -26.20 -12.46 -7.48
CA CYS A 171 -26.16 -13.39 -6.36
C CYS A 171 -25.10 -13.02 -5.31
N LEU A 172 -23.88 -12.67 -5.74
CA LEU A 172 -22.81 -12.23 -4.83
C LEU A 172 -23.22 -10.96 -4.07
N VAL A 173 -23.77 -9.96 -4.77
CA VAL A 173 -24.27 -8.73 -4.18
C VAL A 173 -25.35 -9.00 -3.12
N MET A 174 -26.23 -9.97 -3.38
CA MET A 174 -27.27 -10.37 -2.44
C MET A 174 -26.73 -11.11 -1.22
N GLN A 175 -25.69 -11.94 -1.36
CA GLN A 175 -25.02 -12.56 -0.21
C GLN A 175 -24.39 -11.49 0.69
N ASP A 176 -23.59 -10.58 0.12
CA ASP A 176 -22.96 -9.48 0.86
C ASP A 176 -23.99 -8.62 1.60
N LEU A 177 -25.11 -8.29 0.92
CA LEU A 177 -26.20 -7.54 1.53
C LEU A 177 -26.77 -8.27 2.74
N CYS A 178 -27.11 -9.55 2.60
CA CYS A 178 -27.68 -10.34 3.70
C CYS A 178 -26.69 -10.45 4.87
N GLU A 179 -25.43 -10.77 4.61
CA GLU A 179 -24.38 -10.82 5.64
C GLU A 179 -24.20 -9.49 6.37
N HIS A 180 -24.25 -8.37 5.64
CA HIS A 180 -24.14 -7.04 6.23
C HIS A 180 -25.35 -6.67 7.09
N LEU A 181 -26.56 -7.01 6.64
CA LEU A 181 -27.79 -6.80 7.39
C LEU A 181 -27.84 -7.67 8.66
N ASP A 182 -27.43 -8.94 8.57
CA ASP A 182 -27.35 -9.84 9.73
C ASP A 182 -26.39 -9.29 10.80
N ALA A 183 -25.21 -8.83 10.40
CA ALA A 183 -24.24 -8.24 11.32
C ALA A 183 -24.69 -6.92 11.95
N LEU A 184 -25.56 -6.16 11.28
CA LEU A 184 -26.20 -4.98 11.84
C LEU A 184 -27.47 -5.31 12.64
N GLU A 185 -27.85 -6.59 12.73
CA GLU A 185 -29.10 -7.06 13.33
C GLU A 185 -30.34 -6.36 12.72
N ILE A 186 -30.35 -6.20 11.39
CA ILE A 186 -31.46 -5.65 10.63
C ILE A 186 -32.25 -6.81 10.02
N LYS A 187 -33.58 -6.81 10.20
CA LYS A 187 -34.43 -7.89 9.68
C LYS A 187 -34.66 -7.75 8.17
N PHE A 188 -34.52 -8.85 7.45
CA PHE A 188 -34.85 -8.96 6.03
C PHE A 188 -35.55 -10.30 5.71
N PRO A 189 -36.15 -10.45 4.51
CA PRO A 189 -36.83 -11.70 4.11
C PRO A 189 -35.86 -12.88 3.95
N SER A 190 -36.08 -13.96 4.72
CA SER A 190 -35.24 -15.17 4.67
C SER A 190 -35.17 -15.86 3.31
N LYS A 191 -36.18 -15.66 2.46
CA LYS A 191 -36.19 -16.20 1.09
C LYS A 191 -35.03 -15.70 0.22
N TRP A 192 -34.43 -14.54 0.55
CA TRP A 192 -33.33 -13.98 -0.24
C TRP A 192 -32.12 -14.93 -0.32
N HIS A 193 -31.80 -15.65 0.76
CA HIS A 193 -30.74 -16.66 0.74
C HIS A 193 -31.02 -17.81 -0.22
N VAL A 194 -32.30 -18.17 -0.42
CA VAL A 194 -32.69 -19.28 -1.28
C VAL A 194 -32.80 -18.80 -2.73
N ASP A 195 -33.43 -17.65 -2.93
CA ASP A 195 -33.69 -17.08 -4.25
C ASP A 195 -32.39 -16.76 -5.00
N PHE A 196 -31.31 -16.41 -4.29
CA PHE A 196 -30.01 -16.03 -4.87
C PHE A 196 -28.88 -17.04 -4.62
N ASN A 197 -29.21 -18.32 -4.36
CA ASN A 197 -28.22 -19.39 -4.27
C ASN A 197 -28.21 -20.27 -5.53
N ASN A 198 -27.03 -20.52 -6.09
CA ASN A 198 -26.83 -21.40 -7.25
C ASN A 198 -25.47 -22.10 -7.16
N SER A 199 -25.19 -23.06 -8.06
CA SER A 199 -23.94 -23.85 -8.01
C SER A 199 -22.66 -23.01 -8.12
N THR A 200 -22.70 -21.88 -8.82
CA THR A 200 -21.56 -20.96 -8.92
C THR A 200 -21.28 -20.26 -7.57
N ILE A 201 -22.33 -19.98 -6.80
CA ILE A 201 -22.21 -19.43 -5.43
C ILE A 201 -21.76 -20.49 -4.42
N GLU A 202 -22.24 -21.72 -4.54
CA GLU A 202 -21.70 -22.83 -3.76
C GLU A 202 -20.20 -23.02 -4.03
N LEU A 203 -19.80 -22.90 -5.29
CA LEU A 203 -18.40 -22.94 -5.68
C LEU A 203 -17.61 -21.72 -5.16
N SER A 204 -18.18 -20.51 -5.14
CA SER A 204 -17.48 -19.34 -4.59
C SER A 204 -17.18 -19.51 -3.11
N ASN A 205 -18.10 -20.10 -2.35
CA ASN A 205 -17.90 -20.37 -0.92
C ASN A 205 -16.75 -21.36 -0.68
N LEU A 206 -16.55 -22.32 -1.59
CA LEU A 206 -15.38 -23.20 -1.54
C LEU A 206 -14.09 -22.48 -1.98
N LEU A 207 -14.13 -21.69 -3.05
CA LEU A 207 -12.92 -21.09 -3.63
C LEU A 207 -12.39 -19.90 -2.81
N LEU A 208 -13.27 -19.04 -2.32
CA LEU A 208 -12.90 -17.79 -1.65
C LEU A 208 -12.59 -18.01 -0.17
N GLU A 209 -11.50 -17.43 0.32
CA GLU A 209 -11.09 -17.48 1.73
C GLU A 209 -12.12 -16.73 2.60
N ASP A 210 -12.79 -17.44 3.51
CA ASP A 210 -13.65 -16.82 4.52
C ASP A 210 -12.90 -16.65 5.86
N ARG A 211 -12.47 -15.43 6.13
CA ARG A 211 -11.79 -15.07 7.39
C ARG A 211 -12.72 -15.09 8.60
N HIS A 212 -14.03 -14.96 8.40
CA HIS A 212 -15.01 -15.08 9.46
C HIS A 212 -15.18 -16.55 9.86
N GLU A 213 -15.29 -17.47 8.90
CA GLU A 213 -15.28 -18.92 9.17
C GLU A 213 -14.04 -19.32 9.98
N MET A 214 -12.85 -18.89 9.55
CA MET A 214 -11.60 -19.18 10.28
C MET A 214 -11.67 -18.75 11.75
N ARG A 215 -12.27 -17.59 12.05
CA ARG A 215 -12.46 -17.10 13.43
C ARG A 215 -13.53 -17.87 14.19
N MET A 216 -14.61 -18.25 13.53
CA MET A 216 -15.71 -19.03 14.13
C MET A 216 -15.27 -20.45 14.50
N LEU A 217 -14.39 -21.04 13.70
CA LEU A 217 -13.79 -22.35 13.95
C LEU A 217 -12.65 -22.31 14.98
N ASP A 218 -12.22 -21.12 15.41
CA ASP A 218 -11.08 -20.90 16.32
C ASP A 218 -9.78 -21.58 15.84
N MET A 219 -9.56 -21.58 14.52
CA MET A 219 -8.40 -22.21 13.88
C MET A 219 -7.28 -21.21 13.60
N GLY A 220 -6.03 -21.66 13.77
CA GLY A 220 -4.87 -20.92 13.28
C GLY A 220 -4.79 -20.92 11.75
N TYR A 221 -3.98 -20.04 11.16
CA TYR A 221 -3.85 -19.92 9.69
C TYR A 221 -3.45 -21.25 9.01
N GLU A 222 -2.47 -21.95 9.57
CA GLU A 222 -2.00 -23.24 9.02
C GLU A 222 -3.05 -24.33 9.14
N GLU A 223 -3.74 -24.40 10.29
CA GLU A 223 -4.82 -25.37 10.55
C GLU A 223 -6.01 -25.14 9.62
N TYR A 224 -6.42 -23.87 9.42
CA TYR A 224 -7.50 -23.52 8.50
C TYR A 224 -7.15 -23.86 7.05
N ASN A 225 -5.91 -23.62 6.61
CA ASN A 225 -5.46 -24.02 5.29
C ASN A 225 -5.49 -25.54 5.08
N GLN A 226 -5.17 -26.33 6.12
CA GLN A 226 -5.28 -27.79 6.07
C GLN A 226 -6.74 -28.24 6.01
N TYR A 227 -7.62 -27.65 6.84
CA TYR A 227 -9.06 -27.90 6.80
C TYR A 227 -9.64 -27.61 5.41
N ARG A 228 -9.35 -26.44 4.86
CA ARG A 228 -9.73 -26.03 3.50
C ARG A 228 -9.23 -27.04 2.47
N HIS A 229 -7.95 -27.42 2.51
CA HIS A 229 -7.38 -28.40 1.59
C HIS A 229 -8.14 -29.73 1.62
N GLN A 230 -8.54 -30.20 2.80
CA GLN A 230 -9.37 -31.40 2.91
C GLN A 230 -10.75 -31.22 2.26
N CYS A 231 -11.40 -30.04 2.42
CA CYS A 231 -12.65 -29.75 1.72
C CYS A 231 -12.49 -29.81 0.19
N PHE A 232 -11.37 -29.34 -0.35
CA PHE A 232 -11.06 -29.48 -1.78
C PHE A 232 -10.86 -30.94 -2.18
N VAL A 233 -10.09 -31.72 -1.39
CA VAL A 233 -9.89 -33.15 -1.63
C VAL A 233 -11.22 -33.91 -1.66
N ASP A 234 -12.12 -33.61 -0.72
CA ASP A 234 -13.43 -34.24 -0.64
C ASP A 234 -14.31 -33.85 -1.84
N TYR A 235 -14.31 -32.56 -2.22
CA TYR A 235 -15.08 -32.04 -3.35
C TYR A 235 -14.63 -32.64 -4.69
N PHE A 236 -13.32 -32.79 -4.90
CA PHE A 236 -12.73 -33.28 -6.15
C PHE A 236 -12.49 -34.81 -6.16
N SER A 237 -13.02 -35.56 -5.19
CA SER A 237 -12.84 -37.02 -5.08
C SER A 237 -13.34 -37.80 -6.31
N ASP A 238 -14.51 -37.45 -6.85
CA ASP A 238 -15.14 -38.11 -8.01
C ASP A 238 -15.04 -37.28 -9.31
N THR A 239 -14.01 -36.44 -9.43
CA THR A 239 -13.80 -35.58 -10.59
C THR A 239 -13.33 -36.36 -11.81
N THR A 240 -13.86 -36.00 -12.98
CA THR A 240 -13.39 -36.46 -14.29
C THR A 240 -12.90 -35.28 -15.11
N VAL A 241 -12.21 -35.55 -16.21
CA VAL A 241 -11.74 -34.53 -17.17
C VAL A 241 -12.90 -33.63 -17.66
N GLU A 242 -14.10 -34.18 -17.87
CA GLU A 242 -15.28 -33.41 -18.28
C GLU A 242 -15.78 -32.49 -17.17
N LYS A 243 -15.87 -33.01 -15.93
CA LYS A 243 -16.26 -32.19 -14.76
C LYS A 243 -15.26 -31.07 -14.49
N PHE A 244 -13.96 -31.32 -14.73
CA PHE A 244 -12.94 -30.30 -14.61
C PHE A 244 -13.13 -29.16 -15.62
N SER A 245 -13.52 -29.48 -16.85
CA SER A 245 -13.83 -28.44 -17.87
C SER A 245 -15.04 -27.58 -17.48
N GLU A 246 -16.06 -28.18 -16.86
CA GLU A 246 -17.20 -27.45 -16.30
C GLU A 246 -16.78 -26.55 -15.13
N PHE A 247 -15.96 -27.07 -14.21
CA PHE A 247 -15.38 -26.30 -13.11
C PHE A 247 -14.60 -25.07 -13.61
N MET A 248 -13.74 -25.22 -14.62
CA MET A 248 -13.00 -24.09 -15.18
C MET A 248 -13.93 -23.04 -15.80
N SER A 249 -15.03 -23.47 -16.42
CA SER A 249 -16.04 -22.56 -16.98
C SER A 249 -16.78 -21.77 -15.89
N GLN A 250 -17.08 -22.39 -14.75
CA GLN A 250 -17.66 -21.70 -13.58
C GLN A 250 -16.66 -20.71 -12.96
N CYS A 251 -15.38 -21.06 -12.89
CA CYS A 251 -14.33 -20.14 -12.44
C CYS A 251 -14.23 -18.90 -13.34
N VAL A 252 -14.42 -19.04 -14.65
CA VAL A 252 -14.45 -17.88 -15.57
C VAL A 252 -15.67 -17.00 -15.30
N SER A 253 -16.84 -17.60 -15.02
CA SER A 253 -18.03 -16.84 -14.60
C SER A 253 -17.74 -16.03 -13.33
N LEU A 254 -17.13 -16.65 -12.31
CA LEU A 254 -16.74 -15.98 -11.07
C LEU A 254 -15.72 -14.86 -11.31
N GLN A 255 -14.68 -15.11 -12.11
CA GLN A 255 -13.66 -14.10 -12.42
C GLN A 255 -14.28 -12.82 -13.01
N ASN A 256 -15.29 -12.97 -13.87
CA ASN A 256 -15.97 -11.85 -14.51
C ASN A 256 -16.91 -11.09 -13.55
N SER A 257 -17.40 -11.74 -12.49
CA SER A 257 -18.30 -11.14 -11.51
C SER A 257 -17.60 -10.59 -10.25
N LEU A 258 -16.41 -11.11 -9.92
CA LEU A 258 -15.66 -10.66 -8.75
C LEU A 258 -14.85 -9.38 -9.05
N SER A 259 -14.49 -8.66 -8.00
CA SER A 259 -13.61 -7.50 -8.09
C SER A 259 -12.59 -7.46 -6.96
N GLY A 260 -11.58 -6.59 -7.09
CA GLY A 260 -10.57 -6.37 -6.05
C GLY A 260 -9.86 -7.65 -5.60
N ARG A 261 -9.68 -7.81 -4.28
CA ARG A 261 -8.90 -8.91 -3.68
C ARG A 261 -9.51 -10.28 -3.97
N GLU A 262 -10.83 -10.40 -4.06
CA GLU A 262 -11.48 -11.69 -4.29
C GLU A 262 -11.17 -12.23 -5.68
N ARG A 263 -11.28 -11.38 -6.71
CA ARG A 263 -10.90 -11.74 -8.08
C ARG A 263 -9.40 -11.93 -8.23
N ASP A 264 -8.62 -10.94 -7.78
CA ASP A 264 -7.20 -10.84 -8.12
C ASP A 264 -6.31 -11.76 -7.26
N TYR A 265 -6.81 -12.23 -6.12
CA TYR A 265 -6.05 -13.08 -5.19
C TYR A 265 -6.83 -14.32 -4.73
N SER A 266 -7.99 -14.15 -4.08
CA SER A 266 -8.66 -15.28 -3.39
C SER A 266 -9.10 -16.38 -4.37
N LEU A 267 -9.67 -16.01 -5.52
CA LEU A 267 -10.09 -16.95 -6.54
C LEU A 267 -8.90 -17.74 -7.10
N LYS A 268 -7.79 -17.04 -7.40
CA LYS A 268 -6.55 -17.68 -7.86
C LYS A 268 -6.03 -18.71 -6.86
N VAL A 269 -5.97 -18.35 -5.57
CA VAL A 269 -5.56 -19.27 -4.50
C VAL A 269 -6.51 -20.46 -4.41
N GLY A 270 -7.82 -20.24 -4.48
CA GLY A 270 -8.82 -21.31 -4.52
C GLY A 270 -8.59 -22.27 -5.69
N ILE A 271 -8.35 -21.76 -6.90
CA ILE A 271 -8.05 -22.57 -8.09
C ILE A 271 -6.75 -23.36 -7.92
N GLU A 272 -5.71 -22.76 -7.35
CA GLU A 272 -4.45 -23.45 -7.03
C GLU A 272 -4.67 -24.61 -6.04
N MET A 273 -5.49 -24.41 -5.01
CA MET A 273 -5.87 -25.46 -4.06
C MET A 273 -6.68 -26.57 -4.74
N SER A 274 -7.65 -26.23 -5.60
CA SER A 274 -8.41 -27.22 -6.40
C SER A 274 -7.48 -28.07 -7.25
N LEU A 275 -6.58 -27.43 -8.00
CA LEU A 275 -5.64 -28.12 -8.88
C LEU A 275 -4.67 -29.02 -8.11
N LYS A 276 -4.23 -28.59 -6.92
CA LYS A 276 -3.43 -29.42 -6.02
C LYS A 276 -4.23 -30.64 -5.54
N ALA A 277 -5.46 -30.46 -5.07
CA ALA A 277 -6.31 -31.55 -4.60
C ALA A 277 -6.65 -32.56 -5.71
N ILE A 278 -6.94 -32.08 -6.91
CA ILE A 278 -7.16 -32.94 -8.09
C ILE A 278 -5.88 -33.74 -8.41
N ALA A 279 -4.72 -33.08 -8.39
CA ALA A 279 -3.45 -33.73 -8.66
C ALA A 279 -3.12 -34.84 -7.64
N GLU A 280 -3.58 -34.72 -6.38
CA GLU A 280 -3.43 -35.72 -5.32
C GLU A 280 -4.42 -36.90 -5.42
N ASN A 281 -5.64 -36.66 -5.90
CA ASN A 281 -6.66 -37.70 -6.03
C ASN A 281 -6.58 -38.47 -7.37
N HIS A 282 -6.18 -37.79 -8.45
CA HIS A 282 -6.25 -38.29 -9.83
C HIS A 282 -4.91 -38.14 -10.54
N HIS A 283 -3.86 -38.73 -9.93
CA HIS A 283 -2.49 -38.67 -10.42
C HIS A 283 -2.33 -39.12 -11.89
N ASP A 284 -3.16 -40.06 -12.32
CA ASP A 284 -3.17 -40.62 -13.68
C ASP A 284 -3.71 -39.65 -14.73
N GLN A 285 -4.51 -38.66 -14.34
CA GLN A 285 -5.15 -37.68 -15.23
C GLN A 285 -4.44 -36.32 -15.25
N ILE A 286 -3.34 -36.17 -14.49
CA ILE A 286 -2.67 -34.88 -14.29
C ILE A 286 -2.21 -34.24 -15.61
N LYS A 287 -1.82 -35.06 -16.60
CA LYS A 287 -1.38 -34.59 -17.91
C LYS A 287 -2.52 -33.91 -18.66
N GLU A 288 -3.69 -34.53 -18.70
CA GLU A 288 -4.90 -34.03 -19.34
C GLU A 288 -5.41 -32.76 -18.63
N ILE A 289 -5.41 -32.76 -17.30
CA ILE A 289 -5.83 -31.62 -16.48
C ILE A 289 -4.94 -30.39 -16.73
N VAL A 290 -3.63 -30.55 -16.69
CA VAL A 290 -2.68 -29.45 -16.95
C VAL A 290 -2.83 -28.96 -18.39
N SER A 291 -2.98 -29.88 -19.35
CA SER A 291 -3.25 -29.52 -20.74
C SER A 291 -4.52 -28.67 -20.87
N ILE A 292 -5.63 -29.03 -20.21
CA ILE A 292 -6.85 -28.22 -20.21
C ILE A 292 -6.61 -26.85 -19.55
N TYR A 293 -5.94 -26.83 -18.40
CA TYR A 293 -5.67 -25.59 -17.66
C TYR A 293 -4.96 -24.52 -18.51
N PHE A 294 -4.02 -24.93 -19.37
CA PHE A 294 -3.30 -23.98 -20.23
C PHE A 294 -4.21 -23.14 -21.14
N ASP A 295 -5.44 -23.58 -21.44
CA ASP A 295 -6.41 -22.77 -22.20
C ASP A 295 -6.99 -21.61 -21.38
N TYR A 296 -6.80 -21.62 -20.07
CA TYR A 296 -7.28 -20.62 -19.10
C TYR A 296 -6.13 -19.85 -18.42
N ASP A 297 -4.87 -20.13 -18.76
CA ASP A 297 -3.68 -19.54 -18.14
C ASP A 297 -3.64 -17.99 -18.31
N ASN A 298 -4.18 -17.47 -19.42
CA ASN A 298 -4.32 -16.03 -19.65
C ASN A 298 -5.32 -15.35 -18.70
N ILE A 299 -6.24 -16.11 -18.09
CA ILE A 299 -7.26 -15.60 -17.17
C ILE A 299 -6.75 -15.67 -15.73
N PHE A 300 -6.25 -16.84 -15.30
CA PHE A 300 -5.99 -17.10 -13.88
C PHE A 300 -4.54 -16.95 -13.44
N ASN A 301 -3.57 -17.17 -14.35
CA ASN A 301 -2.13 -17.06 -14.05
C ASN A 301 -1.74 -17.71 -12.70
N ILE A 302 -2.03 -19.01 -12.54
CA ILE A 302 -1.72 -19.73 -11.29
C ILE A 302 -0.21 -19.88 -11.11
N HIS A 303 0.22 -20.15 -9.88
CA HIS A 303 1.58 -20.55 -9.57
C HIS A 303 1.86 -22.01 -10.01
N PRO A 304 2.72 -22.27 -11.02
CA PRO A 304 2.91 -23.61 -11.60
C PRO A 304 3.52 -24.66 -10.68
N GLY A 305 4.23 -24.25 -9.62
CA GLY A 305 5.11 -25.14 -8.85
C GLY A 305 4.48 -26.45 -8.34
N SER A 306 3.24 -26.41 -7.82
CA SER A 306 2.56 -27.62 -7.34
C SER A 306 2.27 -28.61 -8.48
N LEU A 307 1.87 -28.09 -9.65
CA LEU A 307 1.56 -28.93 -10.80
C LEU A 307 2.81 -29.50 -11.44
N ILE A 308 3.87 -28.70 -11.59
CA ILE A 308 5.17 -29.17 -12.08
C ILE A 308 5.73 -30.27 -11.17
N PHE A 309 5.66 -30.09 -9.85
CA PHE A 309 6.07 -31.12 -8.89
C PHE A 309 5.32 -32.44 -9.10
N ASN A 310 3.99 -32.39 -9.23
CA ASN A 310 3.18 -33.59 -9.46
C ASN A 310 3.40 -34.21 -10.85
N LEU A 311 3.67 -33.40 -11.88
CA LEU A 311 4.05 -33.89 -13.21
C LEU A 311 5.34 -34.70 -13.16
N PHE A 312 6.39 -34.24 -12.47
CA PHE A 312 7.63 -35.00 -12.31
C PHE A 312 7.46 -36.29 -11.49
N ARG A 313 6.42 -36.40 -10.64
CA ARG A 313 6.08 -37.66 -9.96
C ARG A 313 5.40 -38.68 -10.86
N ALA A 314 4.75 -38.22 -11.94
CA ALA A 314 3.94 -39.05 -12.83
C ALA A 314 4.62 -39.36 -14.16
N LEU A 315 5.48 -38.45 -14.65
CA LEU A 315 6.05 -38.46 -16.00
C LEU A 315 7.57 -38.30 -15.97
N ARG A 316 8.24 -38.72 -17.04
CA ARG A 316 9.68 -38.43 -17.24
C ARG A 316 9.89 -36.97 -17.59
N SER A 317 11.07 -36.43 -17.29
CA SER A 317 11.44 -35.03 -17.61
C SER A 317 11.16 -34.63 -19.06
N SER A 318 11.50 -35.51 -20.02
CA SER A 318 11.20 -35.27 -21.44
C SER A 318 9.71 -35.12 -21.73
N GLU A 319 8.86 -35.91 -21.08
CA GLU A 319 7.40 -35.85 -21.26
C GLU A 319 6.79 -34.61 -20.60
N VAL A 320 7.34 -34.18 -19.46
CA VAL A 320 6.95 -32.92 -18.80
C VAL A 320 7.31 -31.73 -19.69
N TRP A 321 8.52 -31.74 -20.27
CA TRP A 321 8.95 -30.70 -21.22
C TRP A 321 8.03 -30.66 -22.44
N GLU A 322 7.76 -31.81 -23.08
CA GLU A 322 6.85 -31.90 -24.22
C GLU A 322 5.45 -31.38 -23.90
N LEU A 323 4.92 -31.66 -22.71
CA LEU A 323 3.62 -31.14 -22.27
C LEU A 323 3.63 -29.62 -22.14
N ILE A 324 4.61 -29.04 -21.44
CA ILE A 324 4.76 -27.59 -21.27
C ILE A 324 4.93 -26.91 -22.63
N ASP A 325 5.63 -27.57 -23.56
CA ASP A 325 5.90 -27.03 -24.89
C ASP A 325 4.82 -27.32 -25.94
N SER A 326 3.84 -28.17 -25.64
CA SER A 326 2.83 -28.67 -26.58
C SER A 326 1.98 -27.59 -27.26
N LYS A 327 1.76 -26.45 -26.62
CA LYS A 327 0.95 -25.36 -27.17
C LYS A 327 1.42 -23.96 -26.74
N SER A 328 0.73 -22.94 -27.24
CA SER A 328 0.98 -21.53 -26.95
C SER A 328 -0.04 -21.02 -25.93
N TYR A 329 0.44 -20.45 -24.82
CA TYR A 329 -0.34 -19.86 -23.75
C TYR A 329 0.44 -18.72 -23.11
N ARG A 330 -0.22 -17.89 -22.28
CA ARG A 330 0.27 -16.55 -21.90
C ARG A 330 1.56 -16.59 -21.09
N TRP A 331 1.65 -17.45 -20.07
CA TRP A 331 2.72 -17.49 -19.08
C TRP A 331 3.68 -18.67 -19.28
N LYS A 332 3.81 -19.18 -20.52
CA LYS A 332 4.63 -20.36 -20.85
C LYS A 332 6.08 -20.27 -20.36
N LYS A 333 6.70 -19.09 -20.37
CA LYS A 333 8.08 -18.96 -19.91
C LYS A 333 8.18 -19.08 -18.40
N ASN A 334 7.19 -18.60 -17.66
CA ASN A 334 7.09 -18.86 -16.22
C ASN A 334 7.00 -20.37 -15.93
N TRP A 335 6.17 -21.11 -16.66
CA TRP A 335 6.08 -22.58 -16.53
C TRP A 335 7.43 -23.28 -16.83
N ARG A 336 8.16 -22.85 -17.85
CA ARG A 336 9.52 -23.34 -18.13
C ARG A 336 10.52 -23.00 -17.02
N SER A 337 10.41 -21.81 -16.40
CA SER A 337 11.21 -21.45 -15.23
C SER A 337 11.01 -22.44 -14.07
N PHE A 338 9.75 -22.83 -13.81
CA PHE A 338 9.46 -23.85 -12.81
C PHE A 338 10.00 -25.23 -13.20
N TYR A 339 9.87 -25.63 -14.47
CA TYR A 339 10.47 -26.87 -14.98
C TYR A 339 11.96 -26.96 -14.66
N PHE A 340 12.76 -25.98 -15.08
CA PHE A 340 14.21 -25.99 -14.80
C PHE A 340 14.50 -25.94 -13.30
N SER A 341 13.73 -25.15 -12.53
CA SER A 341 13.93 -25.08 -11.09
C SER A 341 13.66 -26.41 -10.37
N MET A 342 12.77 -27.24 -10.90
CA MET A 342 12.33 -28.51 -10.30
C MET A 342 12.89 -29.75 -11.00
N LEU A 343 13.67 -29.59 -12.08
CA LEU A 343 14.29 -30.69 -12.82
C LEU A 343 15.13 -31.59 -11.88
N PRO A 344 14.95 -32.93 -11.86
CA PRO A 344 15.74 -33.83 -11.03
C PRO A 344 17.23 -33.75 -11.35
N GLU A 345 18.09 -33.85 -10.33
CA GLU A 345 19.55 -33.69 -10.50
C GLU A 345 20.14 -34.72 -11.47
N GLU A 346 19.61 -35.94 -11.47
CA GLU A 346 20.01 -37.02 -12.38
C GLU A 346 19.75 -36.73 -13.86
N ASP A 347 18.83 -35.81 -14.16
CA ASP A 347 18.46 -35.42 -15.53
C ASP A 347 19.25 -34.19 -16.01
N ILE A 348 19.96 -33.49 -15.11
CA ILE A 348 20.73 -32.29 -15.45
C ILE A 348 22.02 -32.68 -16.15
N ASN A 349 22.19 -32.19 -17.37
CA ASN A 349 23.38 -32.37 -18.20
C ASN A 349 23.77 -31.04 -18.89
N GLU A 350 24.78 -31.08 -19.77
CA GLU A 350 25.27 -29.88 -20.48
C GLU A 350 24.17 -29.23 -21.35
N ASP A 351 23.34 -30.03 -22.02
CA ASP A 351 22.26 -29.53 -22.89
C ASP A 351 21.15 -28.84 -22.07
N GLU A 352 20.75 -29.43 -20.94
CA GLU A 352 19.78 -28.83 -20.02
C GLU A 352 20.32 -27.54 -19.37
N THR A 353 21.61 -27.52 -19.02
CA THR A 353 22.28 -26.33 -18.48
C THR A 353 22.33 -25.20 -19.51
N HIS A 354 22.64 -25.52 -20.76
CA HIS A 354 22.61 -24.56 -21.87
C HIS A 354 21.19 -24.05 -22.16
N SER A 355 20.19 -24.94 -22.09
CA SER A 355 18.78 -24.62 -22.29
C SER A 355 18.26 -23.69 -21.20
N LEU A 356 18.65 -23.90 -19.93
CA LEU A 356 18.35 -22.98 -18.83
C LEU A 356 18.91 -21.58 -19.09
N LEU A 357 20.19 -21.47 -19.45
CA LEU A 357 20.83 -20.17 -19.72
C LEU A 357 20.13 -19.44 -20.88
N THR A 358 19.80 -20.17 -21.94
CA THR A 358 19.06 -19.62 -23.09
C THR A 358 17.66 -19.16 -22.66
N HIS A 359 16.95 -19.97 -21.87
CA HIS A 359 15.64 -19.63 -21.33
C HIS A 359 15.67 -18.36 -20.49
N LEU A 360 16.59 -18.23 -19.53
CA LEU A 360 16.72 -17.03 -18.69
C LEU A 360 17.06 -15.78 -19.52
N ASN A 361 17.89 -15.94 -20.56
CA ASN A 361 18.24 -14.84 -21.45
C ASN A 361 17.04 -14.36 -22.30
N GLU A 362 16.19 -15.27 -22.77
CA GLU A 362 15.05 -14.94 -23.61
C GLU A 362 13.78 -14.58 -22.84
N THR A 363 13.73 -14.86 -21.53
CA THR A 363 12.53 -14.67 -20.70
C THR A 363 12.37 -13.21 -20.28
N PRO A 364 11.15 -12.63 -20.44
CA PRO A 364 10.87 -11.28 -19.96
C PRO A 364 10.83 -11.25 -18.43
N SER A 365 11.12 -10.08 -17.85
CA SER A 365 11.30 -9.90 -16.41
C SER A 365 10.11 -10.36 -15.56
N ASN A 366 8.88 -10.23 -16.07
CA ASN A 366 7.65 -10.64 -15.39
C ASN A 366 7.38 -12.17 -15.40
N GLU A 367 8.18 -12.95 -16.13
CA GLU A 367 8.06 -14.43 -16.24
C GLU A 367 9.31 -15.17 -15.71
N LEU A 368 10.29 -14.43 -15.19
CA LEU A 368 11.47 -15.01 -14.58
C LEU A 368 11.18 -15.54 -13.17
N PRO A 369 11.91 -16.59 -12.74
CA PRO A 369 11.79 -17.05 -11.36
C PRO A 369 12.31 -15.97 -10.41
N THR A 370 11.66 -15.78 -9.27
CA THR A 370 12.10 -14.82 -8.24
C THR A 370 13.13 -15.41 -7.26
N TRP A 371 13.57 -16.64 -7.53
CA TRP A 371 14.57 -17.37 -6.75
C TRP A 371 15.64 -17.98 -7.65
N LEU A 372 16.84 -18.22 -7.10
CA LEU A 372 18.03 -18.72 -7.79
C LEU A 372 18.70 -19.91 -7.07
N ASP A 373 18.22 -20.33 -5.90
CA ASP A 373 18.85 -21.45 -5.15
C ASP A 373 18.86 -22.77 -5.93
N PHE A 374 17.92 -22.97 -6.86
CA PHE A 374 17.90 -24.17 -7.71
C PHE A 374 19.14 -24.31 -8.60
N LEU A 375 19.91 -23.23 -8.80
CA LEU A 375 21.16 -23.25 -9.57
C LEU A 375 22.25 -24.09 -8.90
N SER A 376 22.15 -24.39 -7.59
CA SER A 376 23.07 -25.28 -6.89
C SER A 376 23.16 -26.66 -7.56
N LYS A 377 22.02 -27.18 -8.03
CA LYS A 377 21.93 -28.43 -8.81
C LYS A 377 22.73 -28.39 -10.11
N TYR A 378 22.77 -27.21 -10.76
CA TYR A 378 23.48 -27.00 -12.02
C TYR A 378 24.99 -26.80 -11.83
N GLN A 379 25.46 -26.50 -10.61
CA GLN A 379 26.89 -26.37 -10.31
C GLN A 379 27.67 -27.68 -10.48
N ALA A 380 26.99 -28.83 -10.49
CA ALA A 380 27.63 -30.11 -10.81
C ALA A 380 28.19 -30.12 -12.23
N ILE A 381 27.51 -29.46 -13.17
CA ILE A 381 27.85 -29.37 -14.59
C ILE A 381 28.66 -28.11 -14.89
N ASP A 382 28.21 -26.95 -14.39
CA ASP A 382 28.86 -25.65 -14.64
C ASP A 382 29.14 -24.91 -13.32
N LYS A 383 30.40 -24.93 -12.88
CA LYS A 383 30.84 -24.30 -11.63
C LYS A 383 30.62 -22.78 -11.59
N GLU A 384 30.52 -22.13 -12.75
CA GLU A 384 30.33 -20.68 -12.87
C GLU A 384 28.86 -20.30 -13.16
N ILE A 385 27.91 -21.22 -13.01
CA ILE A 385 26.50 -20.99 -13.36
C ILE A 385 25.90 -19.78 -12.64
N TYR A 386 26.17 -19.61 -11.35
CA TYR A 386 25.71 -18.44 -10.58
C TYR A 386 26.28 -17.14 -11.15
N VAL A 387 27.58 -17.11 -11.47
CA VAL A 387 28.25 -15.93 -12.02
C VAL A 387 27.63 -15.56 -13.37
N LYS A 388 27.37 -16.54 -14.25
CA LYS A 388 26.73 -16.33 -15.55
C LYS A 388 25.31 -15.80 -15.42
N VAL A 389 24.48 -16.43 -14.58
CA VAL A 389 23.07 -16.04 -14.40
C VAL A 389 22.96 -14.68 -13.73
N VAL A 390 23.69 -14.43 -12.64
CA VAL A 390 23.62 -13.14 -11.94
C VAL A 390 24.13 -12.01 -12.82
N ARG A 391 25.21 -12.22 -13.59
CA ARG A 391 25.70 -11.22 -14.55
C ARG A 391 24.64 -10.88 -15.59
N LEU A 392 24.05 -11.91 -16.21
CA LEU A 392 22.97 -11.74 -17.18
C LEU A 392 21.82 -10.89 -16.60
N LEU A 393 21.38 -11.20 -15.38
CA LEU A 393 20.28 -10.48 -14.72
C LEU A 393 20.66 -9.04 -14.36
N VAL A 394 21.88 -8.81 -13.90
CA VAL A 394 22.41 -7.46 -13.60
C VAL A 394 22.45 -6.62 -14.87
N GLU A 395 23.04 -7.12 -15.95
CA GLU A 395 23.14 -6.41 -17.23
C GLU A 395 21.74 -6.08 -17.78
N LYS A 396 20.81 -7.04 -17.77
CA LYS A 396 19.42 -6.80 -18.22
C LYS A 396 18.67 -5.84 -17.29
N SER A 397 19.04 -5.75 -16.02
CA SER A 397 18.41 -4.83 -15.06
C SER A 397 18.74 -3.35 -15.33
N GLU A 398 19.80 -3.07 -16.10
CA GLU A 398 20.13 -1.72 -16.54
C GLU A 398 19.09 -1.17 -17.52
N GLU A 399 18.50 -2.04 -18.35
CA GLU A 399 17.42 -1.69 -19.29
C GLU A 399 16.03 -1.79 -18.66
N ASP A 400 15.78 -2.87 -17.90
CA ASP A 400 14.53 -3.07 -17.14
C ASP A 400 14.83 -3.57 -15.73
N LYS A 401 14.69 -2.67 -14.75
CA LYS A 401 14.93 -2.94 -13.32
C LYS A 401 14.24 -4.21 -12.79
N ASN A 402 13.16 -4.68 -13.42
CA ASN A 402 12.44 -5.88 -12.98
C ASN A 402 13.26 -7.17 -13.12
N TYR A 403 14.27 -7.20 -13.99
CA TYR A 403 15.20 -8.34 -14.06
C TYR A 403 15.98 -8.58 -12.75
N ALA A 404 16.11 -7.55 -11.91
CA ALA A 404 16.76 -7.69 -10.61
C ALA A 404 15.85 -8.33 -9.52
N ALA A 405 14.60 -8.65 -9.82
CA ALA A 405 13.70 -9.28 -8.84
C ALA A 405 14.26 -10.61 -8.31
N SER A 406 14.85 -11.43 -9.19
CA SER A 406 15.49 -12.70 -8.83
C SER A 406 16.75 -12.52 -7.96
N LEU A 407 17.39 -11.35 -8.03
CA LEU A 407 18.62 -11.05 -7.28
C LEU A 407 18.34 -10.74 -5.81
N ARG A 408 17.11 -10.35 -5.46
CA ARG A 408 16.73 -9.98 -4.07
C ARG A 408 16.97 -11.14 -3.10
N GLN A 409 16.68 -12.36 -3.54
CA GLN A 409 16.81 -13.56 -2.73
C GLN A 409 18.25 -13.79 -2.25
N LEU A 410 19.25 -13.42 -3.06
CA LEU A 410 20.67 -13.56 -2.73
C LEU A 410 21.02 -12.89 -1.40
N PHE A 411 20.33 -11.79 -1.07
CA PHE A 411 20.61 -10.94 0.08
C PHE A 411 19.66 -11.17 1.26
N ASN A 412 18.85 -12.23 1.23
CA ASN A 412 17.96 -12.59 2.31
C ASN A 412 18.54 -13.75 3.13
N LYS A 413 18.64 -13.55 4.45
CA LYS A 413 19.24 -14.47 5.43
C LYS A 413 18.65 -15.88 5.46
N GLY A 414 17.42 -16.05 4.97
CA GLY A 414 16.76 -17.35 4.90
C GLY A 414 17.32 -18.30 3.83
N TYR A 415 18.23 -17.84 2.96
CA TYR A 415 18.68 -18.59 1.78
C TYR A 415 20.15 -18.97 1.82
N GLU A 416 20.49 -20.03 1.10
CA GLU A 416 21.78 -20.73 1.19
C GLU A 416 23.00 -19.85 0.86
N LEU A 417 22.82 -18.91 -0.08
CA LEU A 417 23.90 -18.04 -0.53
C LEU A 417 24.21 -16.87 0.40
N PHE A 418 23.36 -16.59 1.39
CA PHE A 418 23.53 -15.43 2.25
C PHE A 418 24.89 -15.47 2.97
N GLY A 419 25.71 -14.43 2.79
CA GLY A 419 27.05 -14.31 3.37
C GLY A 419 28.14 -15.14 2.68
N ASN A 420 27.79 -16.14 1.86
CA ASN A 420 28.74 -16.97 1.12
C ASN A 420 29.08 -16.42 -0.27
N TRP A 421 28.63 -15.20 -0.60
CA TRP A 421 28.76 -14.61 -1.94
C TRP A 421 30.21 -14.55 -2.42
N PHE A 422 31.16 -14.15 -1.58
CA PHE A 422 32.53 -13.95 -2.02
C PHE A 422 33.26 -15.25 -2.37
N GLU A 423 32.81 -16.40 -1.85
CA GLU A 423 33.30 -17.72 -2.28
C GLU A 423 32.65 -18.19 -3.58
N VAL A 424 31.34 -18.00 -3.72
CA VAL A 424 30.57 -18.41 -4.91
C VAL A 424 30.90 -17.54 -6.13
N PHE A 425 31.09 -16.24 -5.93
CA PHE A 425 31.42 -15.24 -6.94
C PHE A 425 32.92 -14.88 -6.93
N LYS A 426 33.80 -15.79 -6.49
CA LYS A 426 35.25 -15.53 -6.40
C LYS A 426 35.91 -15.07 -7.72
N SER A 427 35.34 -15.47 -8.86
CA SER A 427 35.81 -15.08 -10.19
C SER A 427 35.45 -13.64 -10.56
N ASP A 428 34.43 -13.06 -9.90
CA ASP A 428 34.01 -11.66 -10.03
C ASP A 428 33.28 -11.19 -8.76
N THR A 429 34.05 -10.80 -7.74
CA THR A 429 33.48 -10.34 -6.47
C THR A 429 32.72 -9.01 -6.61
N GLN A 430 33.05 -8.19 -7.61
CA GLN A 430 32.37 -6.92 -7.86
C GLN A 430 30.93 -7.13 -8.34
N LEU A 431 30.63 -8.28 -8.96
CA LEU A 431 29.28 -8.66 -9.34
C LEU A 431 28.31 -8.71 -8.15
N VAL A 432 28.78 -9.08 -6.95
CA VAL A 432 27.96 -9.12 -5.73
C VAL A 432 27.43 -7.72 -5.38
N PHE A 433 28.30 -6.72 -5.43
CA PHE A 433 27.94 -5.32 -5.16
C PHE A 433 26.99 -4.76 -6.24
N SER A 434 27.25 -5.09 -7.51
CA SER A 434 26.37 -4.71 -8.62
C SER A 434 24.98 -5.36 -8.49
N ALA A 435 24.92 -6.64 -8.11
CA ALA A 435 23.69 -7.35 -7.87
C ALA A 435 22.90 -6.76 -6.69
N TYR A 436 23.57 -6.35 -5.61
CA TYR A 436 22.93 -5.67 -4.49
C TYR A 436 22.32 -4.33 -4.90
N LEU A 437 23.07 -3.51 -5.65
CA LEU A 437 22.55 -2.23 -6.16
C LEU A 437 21.36 -2.43 -7.10
N ALA A 438 21.42 -3.43 -7.99
CA ALA A 438 20.32 -3.78 -8.87
C ALA A 438 19.07 -4.21 -8.08
N ALA A 439 19.23 -5.09 -7.09
CA ALA A 439 18.15 -5.52 -6.20
C ALA A 439 17.54 -4.34 -5.43
N LEU A 440 18.38 -3.45 -4.89
CA LEU A 440 17.94 -2.26 -4.15
C LEU A 440 17.16 -1.27 -5.03
N LYS A 441 17.59 -1.05 -6.28
CA LYS A 441 16.87 -0.21 -7.26
C LYS A 441 15.51 -0.79 -7.64
N ASN A 442 15.39 -2.11 -7.61
CA ASN A 442 14.17 -2.82 -7.93
C ASN A 442 13.16 -2.86 -6.77
N GLU A 443 13.61 -3.22 -5.55
CA GLU A 443 12.80 -3.14 -4.32
C GLU A 443 13.66 -2.75 -3.11
N ARG A 444 13.34 -1.60 -2.52
CA ARG A 444 14.14 -1.01 -1.44
C ARG A 444 14.05 -1.73 -0.09
N TYR A 445 13.21 -2.76 0.02
CA TYR A 445 13.01 -3.58 1.22
C TYR A 445 13.61 -4.98 1.13
N CYS A 446 14.34 -5.31 0.06
CA CYS A 446 14.98 -6.62 -0.12
C CYS A 446 15.93 -6.99 1.04
N ASP A 447 16.51 -5.98 1.71
CA ASP A 447 17.38 -6.12 2.88
C ASP A 447 16.87 -5.19 4.00
N TYR A 448 15.61 -5.40 4.43
CA TYR A 448 14.94 -4.52 5.39
C TYR A 448 15.78 -4.24 6.64
N LYS A 449 16.40 -5.27 7.24
CA LYS A 449 17.23 -5.14 8.46
C LYS A 449 18.67 -4.68 8.21
N GLY A 450 19.08 -4.54 6.95
CA GLY A 450 20.45 -4.18 6.57
C GLY A 450 21.50 -5.24 6.91
N GLU A 451 21.10 -6.50 7.08
CA GLU A 451 22.03 -7.58 7.46
C GLU A 451 22.97 -7.91 6.29
N ALA A 452 22.48 -7.91 5.05
CA ALA A 452 23.35 -8.08 3.89
C ALA A 452 24.25 -6.85 3.70
N LEU A 453 23.69 -5.65 3.83
CA LEU A 453 24.46 -4.41 3.75
C LEU A 453 25.59 -4.35 4.77
N ALA A 454 25.35 -4.85 5.99
CA ALA A 454 26.36 -4.91 7.05
C ALA A 454 27.59 -5.71 6.59
N LEU A 455 27.37 -6.91 6.04
CA LEU A 455 28.44 -7.76 5.50
C LEU A 455 29.15 -7.11 4.31
N LEU A 456 28.39 -6.53 3.37
CA LEU A 456 28.97 -5.87 2.19
C LEU A 456 29.83 -4.66 2.57
N THR A 457 29.42 -3.89 3.59
CA THR A 457 30.16 -2.72 4.08
C THR A 457 31.24 -3.07 5.11
N GLU A 458 31.34 -4.33 5.52
CA GLU A 458 32.49 -4.87 6.24
C GLU A 458 33.61 -5.22 5.24
N GLU A 459 33.24 -5.86 4.11
CA GLU A 459 34.17 -6.17 3.03
C GLU A 459 34.66 -4.91 2.27
N GLU A 460 33.74 -4.04 1.84
CA GLU A 460 34.05 -2.79 1.14
C GLU A 460 33.38 -1.60 1.86
N PRO A 461 34.04 -0.94 2.85
CA PRO A 461 33.43 0.17 3.60
C PRO A 461 32.94 1.34 2.74
N SER A 462 33.59 1.61 1.60
CA SER A 462 33.16 2.63 0.63
C SER A 462 31.82 2.31 -0.05
N PHE A 463 31.33 1.07 0.04
CA PHE A 463 30.06 0.68 -0.57
C PHE A 463 28.87 1.48 0.00
N MET A 464 28.95 1.94 1.26
CA MET A 464 27.92 2.78 1.88
C MET A 464 27.66 4.08 1.09
N ILE A 465 28.69 4.63 0.46
CA ILE A 465 28.60 5.83 -0.41
C ILE A 465 27.73 5.51 -1.64
N LYS A 466 27.94 4.34 -2.26
CA LYS A 466 27.16 3.88 -3.42
C LYS A 466 25.69 3.68 -3.06
N ILE A 467 25.37 3.23 -1.84
CA ILE A 467 23.99 3.13 -1.36
C ILE A 467 23.32 4.50 -1.27
N VAL A 468 24.01 5.48 -0.66
CA VAL A 468 23.49 6.85 -0.58
C VAL A 468 23.29 7.44 -1.98
N ASP A 469 24.25 7.28 -2.88
CA ASP A 469 24.12 7.73 -4.27
C ASP A 469 22.89 7.12 -4.95
N CYS A 470 22.71 5.81 -4.82
CA CYS A 470 21.57 5.10 -5.37
C CYS A 470 20.23 5.65 -4.83
N ILE A 471 20.15 6.03 -3.55
CA ILE A 471 18.92 6.62 -2.98
C ILE A 471 18.64 8.00 -3.61
N TYR A 472 19.65 8.88 -3.65
CA TYR A 472 19.51 10.24 -4.17
C TYR A 472 19.35 10.31 -5.70
N GLU A 473 19.80 9.30 -6.44
CA GLU A 473 19.50 9.15 -7.87
C GLU A 473 18.02 8.83 -8.13
N ASN A 474 17.39 8.07 -7.23
CA ASN A 474 16.02 7.60 -7.40
C ASN A 474 14.96 8.49 -6.74
N GLU A 475 15.34 9.31 -5.77
CA GLU A 475 14.44 10.16 -5.01
C GLU A 475 15.02 11.56 -4.84
N ARG A 476 14.27 12.56 -5.29
CA ARG A 476 14.74 13.94 -5.34
C ARG A 476 14.96 14.55 -3.95
N TYR A 477 14.14 14.17 -2.98
CA TYR A 477 14.21 14.67 -1.61
C TYR A 477 13.99 13.51 -0.61
N PRO A 478 14.99 12.64 -0.42
CA PRO A 478 14.90 11.54 0.53
C PRO A 478 14.69 12.05 1.97
N ASP A 479 13.77 11.43 2.70
CA ASP A 479 13.42 11.79 4.09
C ASP A 479 13.52 10.59 5.06
N GLU A 480 13.07 10.79 6.30
CA GLU A 480 13.06 9.74 7.33
C GLU A 480 12.10 8.56 7.02
N HIS A 481 11.19 8.75 6.06
CA HIS A 481 10.25 7.75 5.56
C HIS A 481 10.71 7.09 4.25
N THR A 482 11.84 7.53 3.67
CA THR A 482 12.43 6.87 2.51
C THR A 482 12.64 5.37 2.79
N SER A 483 12.08 4.55 1.89
CA SER A 483 12.30 3.11 1.88
C SER A 483 13.78 2.84 1.61
N MET A 484 14.46 2.19 2.55
CA MET A 484 15.86 1.79 2.49
C MET A 484 16.14 0.79 3.62
N PRO A 485 17.19 -0.04 3.51
CA PRO A 485 17.67 -0.88 4.60
C PRO A 485 17.82 -0.12 5.92
N GLU A 486 17.50 -0.78 7.03
CA GLU A 486 17.84 -0.29 8.35
C GLU A 486 19.35 -0.29 8.54
N LEU A 487 19.86 0.79 9.13
CA LEU A 487 21.29 1.00 9.32
C LEU A 487 21.70 0.77 10.79
N PHE A 488 20.95 -0.08 11.51
CA PHE A 488 21.21 -0.35 12.92
C PHE A 488 22.60 -0.92 13.17
N PHE A 489 23.09 -1.76 12.23
CA PHE A 489 24.42 -2.37 12.28
C PHE A 489 25.56 -1.35 12.42
N LEU A 490 25.37 -0.07 12.02
CA LEU A 490 26.38 0.97 12.22
C LEU A 490 26.65 1.23 13.71
N TRP A 491 25.65 1.07 14.58
CA TRP A 491 25.77 1.23 16.03
C TRP A 491 26.42 0.02 16.74
N GLU A 492 26.45 -1.13 16.05
CA GLU A 492 27.04 -2.38 16.54
C GLU A 492 28.54 -2.47 16.29
N ARG A 493 29.07 -1.67 15.36
CA ARG A 493 30.51 -1.61 15.07
C ARG A 493 31.32 -1.07 16.24
N ASP A 494 32.51 -1.62 16.45
CA ASP A 494 33.46 -1.11 17.45
C ASP A 494 33.83 0.36 17.19
N ASN A 495 33.89 0.77 15.93
CA ASN A 495 34.17 2.14 15.49
C ASN A 495 32.90 2.94 15.12
N TYR A 496 31.75 2.68 15.79
CA TYR A 496 30.46 3.29 15.44
C TYR A 496 30.50 4.82 15.32
N LEU A 497 31.32 5.53 16.11
CA LEU A 497 31.45 6.98 16.02
C LEU A 497 31.90 7.41 14.63
N ASP A 498 32.95 6.78 14.08
CA ASP A 498 33.48 7.09 12.76
C ASP A 498 32.52 6.62 11.66
N ALA A 499 31.94 5.42 11.80
CA ALA A 499 31.03 4.86 10.82
C ALA A 499 29.78 5.75 10.61
N VAL A 500 29.14 6.16 11.71
CA VAL A 500 27.96 7.04 11.67
C VAL A 500 28.34 8.46 11.22
N GLU A 501 29.49 8.98 11.64
CA GLU A 501 29.97 10.31 11.22
C GLU A 501 30.23 10.36 9.70
N GLN A 502 30.90 9.35 9.14
CA GLN A 502 31.19 9.28 7.71
C GLN A 502 29.90 9.20 6.88
N TYR A 503 28.96 8.34 7.29
CA TYR A 503 27.64 8.28 6.67
C TYR A 503 26.91 9.63 6.74
N GLY A 504 26.85 10.24 7.93
CA GLY A 504 26.18 11.53 8.14
C GLY A 504 26.80 12.66 7.34
N LYS A 505 28.13 12.72 7.24
CA LYS A 505 28.83 13.70 6.40
C LYS A 505 28.52 13.51 4.93
N TYR A 506 28.48 12.27 4.45
CA TYR A 506 28.16 12.03 3.06
C TYR A 506 26.72 12.43 2.71
N VAL A 507 25.75 12.06 3.56
CA VAL A 507 24.35 12.53 3.43
C VAL A 507 24.28 14.05 3.47
N TYR A 508 25.00 14.69 4.38
CA TYR A 508 25.05 16.15 4.47
C TYR A 508 25.52 16.79 3.15
N THR A 509 26.54 16.23 2.48
CA THR A 509 26.97 16.76 1.17
C THR A 509 25.89 16.68 0.09
N LYS A 510 25.04 15.65 0.13
CA LYS A 510 23.90 15.51 -0.79
C LYS A 510 22.79 16.53 -0.51
N GLU A 511 22.60 16.87 0.77
CA GLU A 511 21.56 17.80 1.22
C GLU A 511 21.90 19.29 1.02
N LEU A 512 23.15 19.66 0.70
CA LEU A 512 23.58 21.06 0.58
C LEU A 512 22.73 21.88 -0.42
N ASN A 513 22.18 21.25 -1.45
CA ASN A 513 21.35 21.89 -2.48
C ASN A 513 19.87 21.48 -2.41
N SER A 514 19.46 20.75 -1.37
CA SER A 514 18.10 20.24 -1.21
C SER A 514 17.19 21.25 -0.52
N TYR A 515 15.99 21.44 -1.06
CA TYR A 515 14.90 22.17 -0.38
C TYR A 515 14.22 21.25 0.64
N GLY A 516 14.95 20.82 1.66
CA GLY A 516 14.44 19.91 2.69
C GLY A 516 13.57 20.61 3.73
N PHE A 517 12.25 20.66 3.49
CA PHE A 517 11.27 20.83 4.58
C PHE A 517 11.13 19.48 5.30
N GLY A 518 11.78 19.30 6.46
CA GLY A 518 11.67 18.07 7.28
C GLY A 518 13.00 17.38 7.61
N GLY A 519 12.92 16.10 7.99
CA GLY A 519 14.06 15.20 8.21
C GLY A 519 14.69 14.70 6.91
N ASN A 520 15.72 13.86 7.02
CA ASN A 520 16.43 13.22 5.91
C ASN A 520 16.75 11.76 6.27
N ILE A 521 17.38 11.01 5.36
CA ILE A 521 17.74 9.59 5.61
C ILE A 521 18.72 9.39 6.78
N PHE A 522 19.46 10.41 7.20
CA PHE A 522 20.29 10.35 8.40
C PHE A 522 19.43 10.45 9.67
N THR A 523 18.35 11.24 9.66
CA THR A 523 17.39 11.31 10.79
C THR A 523 16.81 9.94 11.14
N LYS A 524 16.62 9.06 10.15
CA LYS A 524 16.12 7.69 10.33
C LYS A 524 16.93 6.88 11.35
N LEU A 525 18.25 7.10 11.45
CA LEU A 525 19.12 6.45 12.45
C LEU A 525 18.76 6.81 13.90
N PHE A 526 18.10 7.94 14.12
CA PHE A 526 17.82 8.49 15.45
C PHE A 526 16.35 8.40 15.84
N SER A 527 15.47 8.10 14.88
CA SER A 527 14.06 7.85 15.13
C SER A 527 13.85 6.52 15.85
N LYS A 528 12.80 6.45 16.68
CA LYS A 528 12.36 5.19 17.31
C LYS A 528 11.52 4.39 16.33
N GLU A 529 11.66 3.07 16.35
CA GLU A 529 10.68 2.18 15.72
C GLU A 529 9.29 2.40 16.34
N LYS A 530 8.26 2.46 15.51
CA LYS A 530 6.88 2.60 15.97
C LYS A 530 6.49 1.36 16.78
N GLY A 531 6.21 1.55 18.07
CA GLY A 531 5.70 0.49 18.96
C GLY A 531 6.75 -0.34 19.70
N GLY A 532 8.05 -0.08 19.46
CA GLY A 532 9.15 -0.75 20.17
C GLY A 532 9.69 0.06 21.36
N SER A 533 10.14 -0.62 22.41
CA SER A 533 11.02 -0.02 23.42
C SER A 533 12.46 -0.06 22.91
N GLU A 534 13.05 1.10 22.64
CA GLU A 534 14.47 1.19 22.30
C GLU A 534 15.32 0.81 23.53
N PRO A 535 16.32 -0.08 23.40
CA PRO A 535 17.22 -0.40 24.51
C PRO A 535 17.93 0.85 25.01
N ASP A 536 17.98 1.04 26.34
CA ASP A 536 18.60 2.21 26.96
C ASP A 536 20.06 2.40 26.51
N GLU A 537 20.78 1.32 26.25
CA GLU A 537 22.16 1.34 25.75
C GLU A 537 22.29 2.02 24.37
N LEU A 538 21.37 1.73 23.44
CA LEU A 538 21.38 2.34 22.12
C LEU A 538 21.10 3.84 22.20
N MET A 539 20.13 4.23 23.04
CA MET A 539 19.84 5.63 23.29
C MET A 539 21.07 6.36 23.82
N VAL A 540 21.83 5.74 24.74
CA VAL A 540 23.09 6.29 25.25
C VAL A 540 24.14 6.42 24.14
N LYS A 541 24.29 5.42 23.25
CA LYS A 541 25.20 5.50 22.09
C LYS A 541 24.83 6.63 21.14
N LYS A 542 23.55 6.76 20.76
CA LYS A 542 23.03 7.83 19.88
C LYS A 542 23.29 9.22 20.48
N GLN A 543 22.97 9.39 21.76
CA GLN A 543 23.23 10.64 22.48
C GLN A 543 24.74 10.93 22.58
N GLY A 544 25.55 9.92 22.90
CA GLY A 544 27.00 10.02 22.97
C GLY A 544 27.62 10.46 21.63
N PHE A 545 27.17 9.87 20.52
CA PHE A 545 27.56 10.27 19.17
C PHE A 545 27.24 11.74 18.91
N ILE A 546 26.00 12.18 19.12
CA ILE A 546 25.62 13.59 18.86
C ILE A 546 26.47 14.57 19.70
N ARG A 547 26.75 14.25 20.97
CA ARG A 547 27.64 15.07 21.81
C ARG A 547 29.05 15.15 21.24
N HIS A 548 29.60 14.01 20.83
CA HIS A 548 30.93 13.90 20.25
C HIS A 548 31.03 14.72 18.97
N THR A 549 30.09 14.51 18.03
CA THR A 549 30.04 15.19 16.74
C THR A 549 29.90 16.71 16.90
N VAL A 550 29.03 17.19 17.80
CA VAL A 550 28.86 18.64 18.01
C VAL A 550 30.12 19.30 18.58
N ARG A 551 30.85 18.62 19.48
CA ARG A 551 32.11 19.15 20.03
C ARG A 551 33.21 19.22 18.98
N ASN A 552 33.30 18.22 18.11
CA ASN A 552 34.41 18.08 17.17
C ASN A 552 34.21 18.83 15.85
N ASN A 553 32.99 19.25 15.53
CA ASN A 553 32.67 19.94 14.28
C ASN A 553 32.09 21.35 14.51
N ILE A 554 32.41 22.01 15.63
CA ILE A 554 31.78 23.29 16.03
C ILE A 554 31.96 24.43 15.01
N ASP A 555 33.04 24.38 14.23
CA ASP A 555 33.36 25.38 13.21
C ASP A 555 32.54 25.21 11.92
N ASP A 556 31.96 24.03 11.67
CA ASP A 556 31.05 23.77 10.56
C ASP A 556 29.60 23.94 11.00
N ILE A 557 29.13 25.18 11.07
CA ILE A 557 27.76 25.48 11.50
C ILE A 557 26.70 24.80 10.62
N GLY A 558 27.00 24.58 9.33
CA GLY A 558 26.07 23.92 8.42
C GLY A 558 25.84 22.47 8.81
N TYR A 559 26.92 21.74 9.08
CA TYR A 559 26.83 20.37 9.57
C TYR A 559 26.25 20.30 10.99
N ILE A 560 26.57 21.26 11.88
CA ILE A 560 25.95 21.31 13.21
C ILE A 560 24.43 21.51 13.10
N CYS A 561 23.94 22.40 12.23
CA CYS A 561 22.50 22.53 11.97
C CYS A 561 21.88 21.20 11.49
N PHE A 562 22.57 20.46 10.62
CA PHE A 562 22.16 19.14 10.16
C PHE A 562 22.06 18.12 11.32
N ILE A 563 23.01 18.11 12.25
CA ILE A 563 22.97 17.24 13.44
C ILE A 563 21.85 17.64 14.41
N PHE A 564 21.58 18.94 14.58
CA PHE A 564 20.47 19.42 15.42
C PHE A 564 19.10 18.98 14.88
N LYS A 565 18.94 18.86 13.56
CA LYS A 565 17.73 18.27 12.96
C LYS A 565 17.54 16.82 13.39
N ALA A 566 18.59 16.00 13.33
CA ALA A 566 18.53 14.61 13.81
C ALA A 566 18.22 14.52 15.32
N ALA A 567 18.74 15.46 16.12
CA ALA A 567 18.45 15.55 17.55
C ALA A 567 16.99 15.89 17.88
N ASN A 568 16.18 16.38 16.92
CA ASN A 568 14.75 16.66 17.14
C ASN A 568 13.91 15.41 17.42
N CYS A 569 14.41 14.21 17.05
CA CYS A 569 13.81 12.93 17.43
C CYS A 569 13.99 12.60 18.93
N MET A 570 14.80 13.38 19.67
CA MET A 570 15.15 13.11 21.06
C MET A 570 14.36 13.97 22.06
N GLY A 571 14.36 13.52 23.32
CA GLY A 571 13.67 14.19 24.42
C GLY A 571 14.14 15.62 24.67
N GLN A 572 13.23 16.44 25.21
CA GLN A 572 13.51 17.87 25.53
C GLN A 572 14.71 18.05 26.46
N SER A 573 14.93 17.13 27.41
CA SER A 573 16.08 17.17 28.32
C SER A 573 17.40 17.08 27.58
N PHE A 574 17.53 16.12 26.66
CA PHE A 574 18.74 15.94 25.85
C PHE A 574 18.95 17.12 24.90
N ARG A 575 17.90 17.62 24.24
CA ARG A 575 18.01 18.79 23.35
C ARG A 575 18.47 20.04 24.08
N ARG A 576 17.99 20.26 25.32
CA ARG A 576 18.49 21.33 26.19
C ARG A 576 19.96 21.15 26.53
N GLU A 577 20.38 19.93 26.88
CA GLU A 577 21.78 19.63 27.17
C GLU A 577 22.68 19.86 25.96
N LEU A 578 22.26 19.40 24.78
CA LEU A 578 22.98 19.57 23.51
C LEU A 578 23.18 21.05 23.17
N LEU A 579 22.14 21.87 23.36
CA LEU A 579 22.25 23.32 23.21
C LEU A 579 23.27 23.91 24.19
N GLY A 580 23.31 23.41 25.42
CA GLY A 580 24.34 23.79 26.40
C GLY A 580 25.77 23.47 25.92
N ILE A 581 25.98 22.28 25.33
CA ILE A 581 27.28 21.89 24.77
C ILE A 581 27.69 22.81 23.61
N PHE A 582 26.75 23.13 22.72
CA PHE A 582 26.99 24.09 21.64
C PHE A 582 27.42 25.45 22.18
N LEU A 583 26.68 26.00 23.16
CA LEU A 583 26.93 27.33 23.74
C LEU A 583 28.24 27.44 24.51
N GLN A 584 28.80 26.32 24.98
CA GLN A 584 30.13 26.29 25.59
C GLN A 584 31.25 26.58 24.58
N HIS A 585 31.05 26.22 23.31
CA HIS A 585 32.07 26.27 22.27
C HIS A 585 31.78 27.33 21.19
N ASN A 586 30.52 27.72 20.98
CA ASN A 586 30.10 28.77 20.04
C ASN A 586 29.15 29.76 20.72
N LYS A 587 29.56 31.05 20.75
CA LYS A 587 28.78 32.16 21.33
C LYS A 587 28.27 33.15 20.28
N LYS A 588 28.26 32.78 18.99
CA LYS A 588 27.79 33.65 17.91
C LYS A 588 26.27 33.58 17.80
N ILE A 589 25.61 34.72 17.99
CA ILE A 589 24.15 34.82 17.95
C ILE A 589 23.56 34.39 16.59
N ASP A 590 24.25 34.67 15.50
CA ASP A 590 23.74 34.34 14.16
C ASP A 590 23.80 32.84 13.87
N ASP A 591 24.77 32.13 14.42
CA ASP A 591 24.84 30.67 14.37
C ASP A 591 23.75 30.06 15.26
N PHE A 592 23.55 30.58 16.48
CA PHE A 592 22.47 30.16 17.36
C PHE A 592 21.08 30.30 16.73
N LYS A 593 20.82 31.37 15.98
CA LYS A 593 19.53 31.59 15.30
C LYS A 593 19.26 30.58 14.17
N LYS A 594 20.30 29.97 13.59
CA LYS A 594 20.17 28.94 12.54
C LYS A 594 19.83 27.56 13.09
N LEU A 595 20.04 27.33 14.40
CA LEU A 595 19.78 26.03 15.01
C LEU A 595 18.28 25.75 15.14
N GLU A 596 17.87 24.55 14.75
CA GLU A 596 16.51 24.03 14.93
C GLU A 596 16.37 23.32 16.29
N TYR A 597 16.35 24.08 17.39
CA TYR A 597 16.14 23.54 18.74
C TYR A 597 14.65 23.40 19.15
N GLU A 598 13.72 23.81 18.27
CA GLU A 598 12.27 23.61 18.37
C GLU A 598 11.78 22.83 17.14
N PRO A 599 10.73 21.98 17.26
CA PRO A 599 10.10 21.36 16.10
C PRO A 599 9.54 22.40 15.11
N THR A 600 9.72 22.15 13.82
CA THR A 600 9.27 23.04 12.73
C THR A 600 7.86 22.70 12.23
N THR A 601 7.39 21.48 12.44
CA THR A 601 6.05 20.99 12.08
C THR A 601 5.21 20.70 13.33
N ARG A 602 3.89 20.91 13.22
CA ARG A 602 2.95 20.75 14.33
C ARG A 602 1.65 20.11 13.81
N SER A 603 1.12 19.18 14.58
CA SER A 603 -0.22 18.62 14.39
C SER A 603 -0.93 18.59 15.74
N TRP A 604 -2.22 18.90 15.76
CA TRP A 604 -3.05 18.87 16.96
C TRP A 604 -4.50 18.57 16.58
N SER A 605 -5.27 18.06 17.56
CA SER A 605 -6.72 17.86 17.44
C SER A 605 -7.40 18.69 18.53
N GLY A 606 -8.47 19.40 18.16
CA GLY A 606 -9.11 20.39 19.03
C GLY A 606 -8.23 21.63 19.27
N SER A 607 -8.03 22.00 20.53
CA SER A 607 -7.28 23.21 20.92
C SER A 607 -5.78 23.09 20.68
N GLN A 608 -5.16 24.13 20.11
CA GLN A 608 -3.70 24.24 19.97
C GLN A 608 -3.00 24.65 21.29
N VAL A 609 -3.76 25.13 22.28
CA VAL A 609 -3.22 25.70 23.53
C VAL A 609 -2.27 24.74 24.27
N PRO A 610 -2.57 23.44 24.45
CA PRO A 610 -1.67 22.52 25.14
C PRO A 610 -0.30 22.39 24.45
N THR A 611 -0.29 22.40 23.11
CA THR A 611 0.95 22.34 22.31
C THR A 611 1.79 23.60 22.49
N LEU A 612 1.16 24.77 22.40
CA LEU A 612 1.86 26.06 22.60
C LEU A 612 2.40 26.20 24.03
N GLU A 613 1.65 25.76 25.04
CA GLU A 613 2.09 25.76 26.44
C GLU A 613 3.33 24.87 26.64
N LYS A 614 3.34 23.67 26.05
CA LYS A 614 4.50 22.75 26.11
C LYS A 614 5.74 23.38 25.48
N GLU A 615 5.61 24.03 24.33
CA GLU A 615 6.73 24.71 23.67
C GLU A 615 7.22 25.92 24.45
N LYS A 616 6.31 26.74 24.99
CA LYS A 616 6.65 27.87 25.86
C LYS A 616 7.43 27.41 27.08
N ASN A 617 6.95 26.37 27.76
CA ASN A 617 7.61 25.83 28.94
C ASN A 617 9.00 25.30 28.62
N TYR A 618 9.17 24.63 27.46
CA TYR A 618 10.49 24.22 26.99
C TYR A 618 11.44 25.41 26.79
N LEU A 619 11.00 26.50 26.12
CA LEU A 619 11.81 27.71 25.95
C LEU A 619 12.22 28.34 27.29
N ILE A 620 11.33 28.38 28.28
CA ILE A 620 11.64 28.87 29.63
C ILE A 620 12.79 28.07 30.25
N THR A 621 12.83 26.75 30.04
CA THR A 621 13.93 25.92 30.57
C THR A 621 15.30 26.28 29.96
N LEU A 622 15.33 26.82 28.74
CA LEU A 622 16.56 27.23 28.05
C LEU A 622 17.17 28.50 28.63
N LEU A 623 16.38 29.40 29.23
CA LEU A 623 16.86 30.67 29.80
C LEU A 623 17.98 30.49 30.83
N SER A 624 17.91 29.40 31.60
CA SER A 624 18.93 29.04 32.60
C SER A 624 20.32 28.79 32.00
N LEU A 625 20.41 28.43 30.70
CA LEU A 625 21.67 28.24 29.99
C LEU A 625 22.28 29.57 29.51
N LEU A 626 21.52 30.67 29.54
CA LEU A 626 21.83 31.95 28.91
C LEU A 626 22.07 33.07 29.95
N ASN A 627 22.56 32.71 31.14
CA ASN A 627 22.78 33.63 32.25
C ASN A 627 24.14 34.36 32.21
N SER A 628 25.04 33.97 31.31
CA SER A 628 26.35 34.64 31.17
C SER A 628 26.22 35.94 30.40
N VAL A 629 27.10 36.90 30.70
CA VAL A 629 27.15 38.22 30.04
C VAL A 629 27.30 38.09 28.52
N ASP A 630 28.08 37.09 28.08
CA ASP A 630 28.33 36.84 26.65
C ASP A 630 27.10 36.31 25.88
N LEU A 631 26.02 35.90 26.58
CA LEU A 631 24.83 35.29 25.98
C LEU A 631 23.57 36.15 26.12
N LEU A 632 23.69 37.43 26.49
CA LEU A 632 22.55 38.33 26.67
C LEU A 632 21.68 38.45 25.40
N GLU A 633 22.28 38.51 24.22
CA GLU A 633 21.53 38.57 22.96
C GLU A 633 20.75 37.27 22.68
N HIS A 634 21.32 36.12 23.06
CA HIS A 634 20.69 34.82 22.92
C HIS A 634 19.48 34.73 23.85
N ARG A 635 19.65 35.19 25.10
CA ARG A 635 18.58 35.27 26.09
C ARG A 635 17.44 36.13 25.58
N SER A 636 17.75 37.34 25.08
CA SER A 636 16.74 38.24 24.52
C SER A 636 15.99 37.61 23.34
N ASN A 637 16.67 36.81 22.50
CA ASN A 637 16.01 36.08 21.41
C ASN A 637 14.96 35.08 21.92
N ILE A 638 15.31 34.28 22.94
CA ILE A 638 14.40 33.30 23.55
C ILE A 638 13.24 33.98 24.28
N GLU A 639 13.49 35.06 25.02
CA GLU A 639 12.45 35.84 25.72
C GLU A 639 11.41 36.39 24.73
N LYS A 640 11.84 36.92 23.57
CA LYS A 640 10.92 37.35 22.50
C LYS A 640 10.05 36.22 21.97
N ARG A 641 10.61 35.01 21.79
CA ARG A 641 9.84 33.83 21.36
C ARG A 641 8.81 33.40 22.42
N ILE A 642 9.16 33.46 23.70
CA ILE A 642 8.23 33.19 24.81
C ILE A 642 7.08 34.20 24.81
N GLU A 643 7.37 35.49 24.65
CA GLU A 643 6.35 36.54 24.57
C GLU A 643 5.39 36.32 23.38
N TYR A 644 5.93 35.97 22.22
CA TYR A 644 5.12 35.62 21.05
C TYR A 644 4.17 34.44 21.33
N LYS A 645 4.67 33.35 21.94
CA LYS A 645 3.82 32.19 22.28
C LYS A 645 2.75 32.54 23.31
N LEU A 646 3.03 33.41 24.30
CA LEU A 646 2.02 33.88 25.25
C LEU A 646 0.87 34.60 24.56
N LYS A 647 1.19 35.56 23.67
CA LYS A 647 0.18 36.26 22.87
C LYS A 647 -0.63 35.29 21.99
N TYR A 648 0.04 34.29 21.42
CA TYR A 648 -0.61 33.29 20.59
C TYR A 648 -1.58 32.41 21.40
N ILE A 649 -1.17 31.94 22.58
CA ILE A 649 -2.03 31.18 23.50
C ILE A 649 -3.30 31.96 23.84
N GLU A 650 -3.20 33.27 24.10
CA GLU A 650 -4.36 34.11 24.38
C GLU A 650 -5.31 34.24 23.18
N SER A 651 -4.78 34.34 21.96
CA SER A 651 -5.63 34.37 20.76
C SER A 651 -6.29 33.02 20.49
N GLU A 652 -5.59 31.91 20.70
CA GLU A 652 -6.14 30.57 20.54
C GLU A 652 -7.28 30.32 21.53
N LYS A 653 -7.10 30.66 22.83
CA LYS A 653 -8.17 30.55 23.84
C LYS A 653 -9.43 31.33 23.46
N LYS A 654 -9.27 32.52 22.86
CA LYS A 654 -10.41 33.31 22.36
C LYS A 654 -11.09 32.63 21.18
N ARG A 655 -10.33 32.02 20.26
CA ARG A 655 -10.90 31.29 19.12
C ARG A 655 -11.66 30.05 19.59
N ASP A 656 -11.04 29.22 20.44
CA ASP A 656 -11.65 28.00 20.96
C ASP A 656 -12.99 28.30 21.68
N PHE A 657 -13.06 29.41 22.43
CA PHE A 657 -14.30 29.85 23.08
C PHE A 657 -15.40 30.23 22.09
N LEU A 658 -15.06 30.86 20.96
CA LEU A 658 -16.02 31.23 19.92
C LEU A 658 -16.52 30.01 19.16
N GLU A 659 -15.64 29.04 18.90
CA GLU A 659 -15.97 27.79 18.22
C GLU A 659 -16.84 26.87 19.10
N SER A 660 -16.63 26.82 20.42
CA SER A 660 -17.45 26.02 21.35
C SER A 660 -18.92 26.47 21.50
N ARG A 661 -19.31 27.58 20.87
CA ARG A 661 -20.65 28.17 20.93
C ARG A 661 -21.45 27.99 19.63
N GLN A 662 -20.87 27.36 18.61
CA GLN A 662 -21.50 27.02 17.33
C GLN A 662 -21.98 25.58 17.33
#